data_AF-A0A0Q8D6N1-F1
#
_entry.id   AF-A0A0Q8D6N1-F1
#
_cell.length_a   1.000
_cell.length_b   1.000
_cell.length_c   1.000
_cell.angle_alpha   90.00
_cell.angle_beta   90.00
_cell.angle_gamma   90.00
#
_symmetry.space_group_name_H-M   'P 1'
#
loop_
_entity.id
_entity.type
_entity.pdbx_description
1 polymer ?
#
loop_
_entity_poly.entity_id
_entity_poly.type
_entity_poly.pdbx_seq_one_letter_code
_entity_poly.pdbx_strand_id
1 'polypeptide(L)'
;MAFFSLTKPVAMQQYPFDYHSHFGGILPVEGVLDASTDYQISYRTAKLQRPVEVSLPKGQRLSLVGIMGGTGKYAIEEGTVVLFDLALQMMIEGNPLTIVATKANKAQYERGECAAESIYVACVVLARRWALSSAMLNASATSPELYEEIRGLLRARVQPDPSGPYNPELIAILRYFNNKIYSANKYTPFDDCYKTRSSLMKAVMRDPKYAGRYDQWMLATYAYLYQSGVRCNQAAMGFDEIEIADQIAQSFNALYPKDPSNYRLLVHTSAGYMPGERLSAELTEKILPLLVEPGPSTVIGIDLLGTETKVADYKQFFKFLFENQAALGKCFGTGKGARSAQLICHVHCGEGAASTADNRSMIGYYYANAAEAPNETFYPAYSAYIARGLATAQGRRDDEPRGSRGATPRKKSDVAGLFDELFRSDSLTHGGCTLRRFDINSPASIAIVAYNGKRSEMAMSESLDTVPATQSQSWYSFFSGSQQFAIRLGHAFYYRNYMAQRYPLIAFDTNLGSNAITGASGLFDSVEGYRINRGFRHLDGYIDTDVLHQAGNAVAYLGANALEQAQVAQFIAMVRAQTSVADVLNDQANKTWLYGELTAGMAPICNQSNIADYYQLYCELVLQLAGQTTIKSYWFDALTRVLTLFNNWRSYLLGADGQGVEHTDIQDEFLRMVILLAYQLLPAGQTRVLDQTMVSLQQLVLNIATDYWKTTVDPNVTLVLSDGLGLEAMDGFKSPASVVTLRRPKPKK
;
A
#
# COMPACT_ATOMS: atom_id res chain seq x y z
N MET A 1 14.64 6.41 -33.59
CA MET A 1 13.73 6.05 -32.48
C MET A 1 12.54 5.33 -33.06
N ALA A 2 12.18 4.16 -32.53
CA ALA A 2 11.09 3.35 -33.07
C ALA A 2 9.86 3.49 -32.17
N PHE A 3 8.71 3.75 -32.78
CA PHE A 3 7.42 3.63 -32.10
C PHE A 3 7.09 2.15 -31.94
N PHE A 4 6.74 1.74 -30.73
CA PHE A 4 6.32 0.38 -30.45
C PHE A 4 4.82 0.29 -30.15
N SER A 5 4.26 -0.88 -30.47
CA SER A 5 2.89 -1.24 -30.12
C SER A 5 2.80 -2.65 -29.55
N LEU A 6 1.85 -2.85 -28.64
CA LEU A 6 1.44 -4.19 -28.21
C LEU A 6 0.82 -4.93 -29.40
N THR A 7 1.30 -6.13 -29.66
CA THR A 7 0.89 -6.90 -30.83
C THR A 7 -0.57 -7.36 -30.81
N LYS A 8 -1.09 -7.72 -29.64
CA LYS A 8 -2.49 -8.12 -29.40
C LYS A 8 -2.93 -7.81 -27.97
N PRO A 9 -4.23 -7.64 -27.69
CA PRO A 9 -4.76 -7.58 -26.33
C PRO A 9 -4.34 -8.81 -25.51
N VAL A 10 -3.99 -8.59 -24.24
CA VAL A 10 -3.52 -9.64 -23.32
C VAL A 10 -4.55 -9.80 -22.21
N ALA A 11 -4.98 -11.04 -21.95
CA ALA A 11 -5.69 -11.38 -20.74
C ALA A 11 -4.69 -11.49 -19.59
N MET A 12 -4.96 -10.81 -18.48
CA MET A 12 -4.18 -10.93 -17.25
C MET A 12 -4.85 -11.93 -16.35
N GLN A 13 -4.08 -12.76 -15.66
CA GLN A 13 -4.56 -13.56 -14.55
C GLN A 13 -4.71 -12.68 -13.29
N GLN A 14 -5.58 -13.09 -12.37
CA GLN A 14 -5.63 -12.48 -11.04
C GLN A 14 -4.39 -12.86 -10.24
N TYR A 15 -3.79 -11.87 -9.58
CA TYR A 15 -2.71 -12.06 -8.62
C TYR A 15 -3.29 -12.47 -7.27
N PRO A 16 -3.03 -13.71 -6.77
CA PRO A 16 -3.74 -14.24 -5.62
C PRO A 16 -3.09 -13.91 -4.27
N PHE A 17 -2.01 -13.13 -4.25
CA PHE A 17 -1.24 -12.82 -3.04
C PHE A 17 -1.37 -11.34 -2.67
N ASP A 18 -1.33 -11.05 -1.38
CA ASP A 18 -1.04 -9.72 -0.84
C ASP A 18 -0.07 -9.90 0.33
N TYR A 19 1.21 -9.63 0.07
CA TYR A 19 2.27 -9.94 1.04
C TYR A 19 2.27 -9.03 2.24
N HIS A 20 1.69 -7.84 2.17
CA HIS A 20 1.53 -6.97 3.32
C HIS A 20 0.40 -5.96 3.09
N SER A 21 -0.48 -5.88 4.09
CA SER A 21 -1.45 -4.80 4.24
C SER A 21 -1.70 -4.53 5.72
N HIS A 22 -1.91 -3.28 6.12
CA HIS A 22 -2.55 -3.00 7.40
C HIS A 22 -4.03 -3.34 7.34
N PHE A 23 -4.50 -4.20 8.24
CA PHE A 23 -5.89 -4.68 8.20
C PHE A 23 -6.92 -3.55 8.23
N GLY A 24 -6.68 -2.55 9.08
CA GLY A 24 -7.47 -1.32 9.20
C GLY A 24 -7.69 -0.55 7.88
N GLY A 25 -6.80 -0.75 6.91
CA GLY A 25 -6.77 -0.01 5.65
C GLY A 25 -7.23 -0.76 4.42
N ILE A 26 -7.51 -2.06 4.52
CA ILE A 26 -7.87 -2.90 3.36
C ILE A 26 -9.23 -2.48 2.78
N LEU A 27 -10.24 -2.32 3.63
CA LEU A 27 -11.61 -2.06 3.16
C LEU A 27 -11.74 -0.61 2.64
N PRO A 28 -12.23 -0.40 1.40
CA PRO A 28 -12.38 0.95 0.83
C PRO A 28 -13.46 1.75 1.57
N VAL A 29 -13.39 3.09 1.51
CA VAL A 29 -14.41 3.96 2.11
C VAL A 29 -15.77 3.76 1.44
N GLU A 30 -15.84 3.84 0.11
CA GLU A 30 -17.07 3.65 -0.67
C GLU A 30 -17.12 2.33 -1.45
N GLY A 31 -16.00 1.92 -2.07
CA GLY A 31 -15.88 0.70 -2.86
C GLY A 31 -16.91 0.58 -4.01
N VAL A 32 -16.83 -0.50 -4.78
CA VAL A 32 -17.84 -0.85 -5.79
C VAL A 32 -18.31 -2.30 -5.71
N LEU A 33 -17.61 -3.15 -4.96
CA LEU A 33 -17.94 -4.56 -4.82
C LEU A 33 -19.04 -4.76 -3.78
N ASP A 34 -20.12 -5.43 -4.16
CA ASP A 34 -21.15 -5.91 -3.26
C ASP A 34 -20.92 -7.41 -2.97
N ALA A 35 -21.26 -7.86 -1.77
CA ALA A 35 -21.16 -9.26 -1.38
C ALA A 35 -21.87 -10.16 -2.41
N SER A 36 -21.11 -11.02 -3.11
CA SER A 36 -21.64 -11.90 -4.16
C SER A 36 -22.48 -13.06 -3.62
N THR A 37 -22.27 -13.41 -2.35
CA THR A 37 -22.96 -14.47 -1.59
C THR A 37 -23.17 -14.01 -0.15
N ASP A 38 -24.01 -14.76 0.58
CA ASP A 38 -24.05 -14.66 2.03
C ASP A 38 -22.76 -15.26 2.61
N TYR A 39 -22.08 -14.49 3.47
CA TYR A 39 -20.96 -14.97 4.27
C TYR A 39 -21.42 -15.16 5.70
N GLN A 40 -21.14 -16.32 6.29
CA GLN A 40 -21.49 -16.63 7.66
C GLN A 40 -20.35 -17.37 8.32
N ILE A 41 -19.85 -16.85 9.45
CA ILE A 41 -18.81 -17.49 10.25
C ILE A 41 -19.27 -17.57 11.70
N SER A 42 -18.77 -18.57 12.41
CA SER A 42 -18.89 -18.73 13.85
C SER A 42 -17.49 -18.78 14.44
N TYR A 43 -17.21 -17.93 15.43
CA TYR A 43 -15.92 -17.92 16.10
C TYR A 43 -16.06 -17.86 17.63
N ARG A 44 -14.99 -18.20 18.36
CA ARG A 44 -14.97 -18.13 19.83
C ARG A 44 -13.61 -17.66 20.34
N THR A 45 -13.59 -16.71 21.27
CA THR A 45 -12.37 -16.32 22.00
C THR A 45 -12.34 -16.95 23.38
N ALA A 46 -11.18 -16.94 24.04
CA ALA A 46 -11.04 -17.48 25.40
C ALA A 46 -11.95 -16.74 26.41
N LYS A 47 -12.26 -15.47 26.13
CA LYS A 47 -13.10 -14.60 26.96
C LYS A 47 -14.60 -14.81 26.75
N LEU A 48 -15.01 -15.52 25.68
CA LEU A 48 -16.41 -15.69 25.31
C LEU A 48 -16.95 -17.07 25.71
N GLN A 49 -18.05 -17.06 26.46
CA GLN A 49 -18.73 -18.28 26.93
C GLN A 49 -19.51 -19.00 25.82
N ARG A 50 -19.95 -18.26 24.79
CA ARG A 50 -20.71 -18.78 23.64
C ARG A 50 -20.04 -18.36 22.32
N PRO A 51 -20.16 -19.15 21.25
CA PRO A 51 -19.74 -18.74 19.92
C PRO A 51 -20.46 -17.46 19.47
N VAL A 52 -19.74 -16.61 18.74
CA VAL A 52 -20.27 -15.42 18.08
C VAL A 52 -20.51 -15.74 16.63
N GLU A 53 -21.76 -15.58 16.21
CA GLU A 53 -22.18 -15.71 14.82
C GLU A 53 -22.08 -14.35 14.13
N VAL A 54 -21.34 -14.29 13.02
CA VAL A 54 -21.18 -13.08 12.22
C VAL A 54 -21.67 -13.38 10.82
N SER A 55 -22.57 -12.55 10.31
CA SER A 55 -23.10 -12.68 8.95
C SER A 55 -22.96 -11.39 8.16
N LEU A 56 -22.68 -11.55 6.87
CA LEU A 56 -22.66 -10.51 5.87
C LEU A 56 -23.55 -10.96 4.70
N PRO A 57 -24.75 -10.39 4.54
CA PRO A 57 -25.70 -10.81 3.52
C PRO A 57 -25.25 -10.43 2.11
N LYS A 58 -25.67 -11.24 1.14
CA LYS A 58 -25.52 -10.97 -0.29
C LYS A 58 -26.08 -9.60 -0.65
N GLY A 59 -25.35 -8.87 -1.49
CA GLY A 59 -25.71 -7.54 -1.97
C GLY A 59 -25.34 -6.41 -1.01
N GLN A 60 -24.83 -6.69 0.20
CA GLN A 60 -24.27 -5.65 1.04
C GLN A 60 -22.93 -5.16 0.48
N ARG A 61 -22.74 -3.84 0.41
CA ARG A 61 -21.51 -3.22 -0.10
C ARG A 61 -20.31 -3.56 0.79
N LEU A 62 -19.23 -4.04 0.18
CA LEU A 62 -17.94 -4.32 0.81
C LEU A 62 -17.10 -3.03 0.93
N SER A 63 -17.53 -2.14 1.82
CA SER A 63 -16.86 -0.85 2.10
C SER A 63 -17.22 -0.34 3.49
N LEU A 64 -16.51 0.67 4.00
CA LEU A 64 -16.86 1.31 5.28
C LEU A 64 -18.29 1.89 5.26
N VAL A 65 -18.72 2.55 4.18
CA VAL A 65 -20.11 3.03 4.07
C VAL A 65 -21.10 1.86 4.02
N GLY A 66 -20.75 0.75 3.39
CA GLY A 66 -21.60 -0.44 3.32
C GLY A 66 -21.78 -1.12 4.67
N ILE A 67 -20.72 -1.20 5.48
CA ILE A 67 -20.81 -1.76 6.84
C ILE A 67 -21.59 -0.84 7.76
N MET A 68 -21.34 0.47 7.71
CA MET A 68 -22.06 1.40 8.56
C MET A 68 -23.52 1.57 8.17
N GLY A 69 -23.82 1.46 6.87
CA GLY A 69 -25.17 1.54 6.33
C GLY A 69 -26.00 0.27 6.50
N GLY A 70 -25.36 -0.90 6.52
CA GLY A 70 -26.04 -2.19 6.52
C GLY A 70 -26.71 -2.52 5.18
N THR A 71 -27.96 -2.97 5.24
CA THR A 71 -28.75 -3.38 4.08
C THR A 71 -29.94 -2.44 3.85
N GLY A 72 -30.44 -2.41 2.62
CA GLY A 72 -31.64 -1.64 2.26
C GLY A 72 -31.38 -0.58 1.19
N LYS A 73 -32.48 0.05 0.74
CA LYS A 73 -32.50 0.96 -0.41
C LYS A 73 -31.54 2.15 -0.30
N TYR A 74 -31.37 2.69 0.91
CA TYR A 74 -30.54 3.87 1.19
C TYR A 74 -29.34 3.57 2.08
N ALA A 75 -28.88 2.30 2.12
CA ALA A 75 -27.79 1.89 2.99
C ALA A 75 -26.50 2.70 2.74
N ILE A 76 -26.17 2.99 1.49
CA ILE A 76 -24.95 3.74 1.15
C ILE A 76 -25.01 5.19 1.65
N GLU A 77 -26.15 5.84 1.48
CA GLU A 77 -26.38 7.19 2.00
C GLU A 77 -26.34 7.20 3.53
N GLU A 78 -26.99 6.23 4.18
CA GLU A 78 -26.95 6.08 5.64
C GLU A 78 -25.53 5.92 6.14
N GLY A 79 -24.77 4.99 5.56
CA GLY A 79 -23.37 4.77 5.92
C GLY A 79 -22.50 6.01 5.70
N THR A 80 -22.76 6.78 4.63
CA THR A 80 -22.06 8.05 4.38
C THR A 80 -22.29 9.04 5.53
N VAL A 81 -23.53 9.17 5.99
CA VAL A 81 -23.89 10.05 7.10
C VAL A 81 -23.30 9.56 8.42
N VAL A 82 -23.37 8.26 8.70
CA VAL A 82 -22.81 7.65 9.92
C VAL A 82 -21.30 7.84 10.02
N LEU A 83 -20.56 7.64 8.93
CA LEU A 83 -19.11 7.88 8.92
C LEU A 83 -18.79 9.33 9.28
N PHE A 84 -19.50 10.29 8.71
CA PHE A 84 -19.27 11.69 9.02
C PHE A 84 -19.67 12.04 10.46
N ASP A 85 -20.79 11.51 10.97
CA ASP A 85 -21.21 11.66 12.37
C ASP A 85 -20.14 11.17 13.35
N LEU A 86 -19.54 10.00 13.08
CA LEU A 86 -18.46 9.44 13.89
C LEU A 86 -17.16 10.26 13.80
N ALA A 87 -16.88 10.89 12.64
CA ALA A 87 -15.79 11.84 12.52
C ALA A 87 -16.02 13.09 13.40
N LEU A 88 -17.24 13.62 13.45
CA LEU A 88 -17.61 14.72 14.35
C LEU A 88 -17.46 14.31 15.82
N GLN A 89 -17.92 13.10 16.18
CA GLN A 89 -17.76 12.56 17.53
C GLN A 89 -16.28 12.47 17.95
N MET A 90 -15.38 12.08 17.03
CA MET A 90 -13.94 12.09 17.29
C MET A 90 -13.44 13.51 17.61
N MET A 91 -13.93 14.54 16.92
CA MET A 91 -13.57 15.93 17.20
C MET A 91 -14.15 16.46 18.51
N ILE A 92 -15.26 15.90 19.00
CA ILE A 92 -15.85 16.26 20.28
C ILE A 92 -15.12 15.58 21.44
N GLU A 93 -14.79 14.29 21.32
CA GLU A 93 -14.21 13.48 22.40
C GLU A 93 -12.67 13.55 22.48
N GLY A 94 -11.99 13.75 21.33
CA GLY A 94 -10.56 13.48 21.22
C GLY A 94 -9.90 14.17 20.04
N ASN A 95 -10.15 15.47 19.88
CA ASN A 95 -9.65 16.30 18.79
C ASN A 95 -8.10 16.33 18.72
N PRO A 96 -7.47 15.83 17.63
CA PRO A 96 -6.02 15.92 17.46
C PRO A 96 -5.47 17.35 17.51
N LEU A 97 -6.22 18.35 17.04
CA LEU A 97 -5.80 19.75 17.07
C LEU A 97 -5.76 20.32 18.50
N THR A 98 -6.61 19.82 19.40
CA THR A 98 -6.55 20.19 20.84
C THR A 98 -5.27 19.63 21.49
N ILE A 99 -4.83 18.44 21.08
CA ILE A 99 -3.55 17.87 21.53
C ILE A 99 -2.39 18.75 21.03
N VAL A 100 -2.40 19.15 19.74
CA VAL A 100 -1.40 20.09 19.20
C VAL A 100 -1.40 21.40 20.01
N ALA A 101 -2.57 21.97 20.27
CA ALA A 101 -2.74 23.22 21.01
C ALA A 101 -2.27 23.15 22.47
N THR A 102 -2.16 21.96 23.07
CA THR A 102 -1.71 21.77 24.47
C THR A 102 -0.29 21.17 24.60
N LYS A 103 0.28 20.60 23.53
CA LYS A 103 1.63 20.02 23.51
C LYS A 103 2.73 21.01 23.93
N ALA A 104 3.70 20.57 24.73
CA ALA A 104 4.83 21.41 25.13
C ALA A 104 5.75 21.79 23.95
N ASN A 105 6.06 20.81 23.11
CA ASN A 105 6.80 21.04 21.86
C ASN A 105 5.83 21.08 20.67
N LYS A 106 5.49 22.28 20.23
CA LYS A 106 4.60 22.48 19.07
C LYS A 106 5.20 22.02 17.75
N ALA A 107 6.52 21.94 17.62
CA ALA A 107 7.18 21.48 16.39
C ALA A 107 6.98 19.98 16.13
N GLN A 108 6.61 19.20 17.16
CA GLN A 108 6.35 17.78 16.98
C GLN A 108 4.96 17.55 16.36
N TYR A 109 4.95 16.90 15.20
CA TYR A 109 3.75 16.46 14.50
C TYR A 109 2.80 15.64 15.41
N GLU A 110 1.49 15.80 15.23
CA GLU A 110 0.47 15.00 15.89
C GLU A 110 -0.31 14.17 14.88
N ARG A 111 -0.34 12.86 15.08
CA ARG A 111 -1.02 11.94 14.15
C ARG A 111 -2.53 12.22 14.14
N GLY A 112 -3.08 12.44 12.95
CA GLY A 112 -4.49 12.75 12.73
C GLY A 112 -4.81 14.25 12.56
N GLU A 113 -3.83 15.15 12.71
CA GLU A 113 -4.09 16.59 12.62
C GLU A 113 -4.55 17.08 11.23
N CYS A 114 -4.06 16.50 10.13
CA CYS A 114 -4.48 16.84 8.77
C CYS A 114 -5.90 16.33 8.48
N ALA A 115 -6.25 15.15 9.01
CA ALA A 115 -7.60 14.64 8.94
C ALA A 115 -8.57 15.46 9.81
N ALA A 116 -8.16 15.89 11.00
CA ALA A 116 -8.90 16.80 11.87
C ALA A 116 -9.16 18.17 11.21
N GLU A 117 -8.15 18.76 10.55
CA GLU A 117 -8.33 19.98 9.77
C GLU A 117 -9.31 19.75 8.60
N SER A 118 -9.32 18.57 7.98
CA SER A 118 -10.33 18.23 6.95
C SER A 118 -11.75 18.22 7.50
N ILE A 119 -11.95 17.74 8.74
CA ILE A 119 -13.26 17.76 9.42
C ILE A 119 -13.66 19.20 9.74
N TYR A 120 -12.74 20.03 10.26
CA TYR A 120 -12.99 21.44 10.51
C TYR A 120 -13.41 22.19 9.25
N VAL A 121 -12.68 22.02 8.14
CA VAL A 121 -13.03 22.61 6.84
C VAL A 121 -14.43 22.17 6.40
N ALA A 122 -14.78 20.89 6.58
CA ALA A 122 -16.14 20.39 6.28
C ALA A 122 -17.21 21.11 7.11
N CYS A 123 -16.97 21.28 8.41
CA CYS A 123 -17.90 21.95 9.32
C CYS A 123 -18.10 23.42 8.96
N VAL A 124 -17.04 24.14 8.60
CA VAL A 124 -17.15 25.54 8.14
C VAL A 124 -17.96 25.62 6.84
N VAL A 125 -17.74 24.71 5.89
CA VAL A 125 -18.51 24.68 4.63
C VAL A 125 -20.00 24.40 4.91
N LEU A 126 -20.32 23.44 5.78
CA LEU A 126 -21.70 23.11 6.15
C LEU A 126 -22.36 24.25 6.94
N ALA A 127 -21.65 24.86 7.89
CA ALA A 127 -22.15 25.99 8.68
C ALA A 127 -22.53 27.18 7.78
N ARG A 128 -21.73 27.48 6.75
CA ARG A 128 -22.05 28.51 5.75
C ARG A 128 -23.27 28.14 4.94
N ARG A 129 -23.33 26.89 4.45
CA ARG A 129 -24.45 26.40 3.63
C ARG A 129 -25.77 26.40 4.40
N TRP A 130 -25.72 26.18 5.71
CA TRP A 130 -26.89 26.21 6.59
C TRP A 130 -27.16 27.59 7.20
N ALA A 131 -26.40 28.62 6.81
CA ALA A 131 -26.52 29.98 7.31
C ALA A 131 -26.51 30.07 8.84
N LEU A 132 -25.60 29.33 9.48
CA LEU A 132 -25.39 29.39 10.93
C LEU A 132 -24.79 30.74 11.35
N SER A 133 -24.84 31.03 12.64
CA SER A 133 -24.39 32.31 13.20
C SER A 133 -22.90 32.58 12.93
N SER A 134 -22.52 33.85 12.93
CA SER A 134 -21.11 34.26 12.80
C SER A 134 -20.22 33.65 13.89
N ALA A 135 -20.77 33.38 15.08
CA ALA A 135 -20.06 32.71 16.16
C ALA A 135 -19.65 31.28 15.75
N MET A 136 -20.54 30.52 15.10
CA MET A 136 -20.24 29.17 14.61
C MET A 136 -19.27 29.20 13.43
N LEU A 137 -19.43 30.16 12.51
CA LEU A 137 -18.54 30.32 11.37
C LEU A 137 -17.10 30.66 11.75
N ASN A 138 -16.90 31.28 12.91
CA ASN A 138 -15.62 31.79 13.39
C ASN A 138 -15.08 30.97 14.59
N ALA A 139 -15.75 29.88 14.96
CA ALA A 139 -15.36 29.04 16.09
C ALA A 139 -13.95 28.47 15.89
N SER A 140 -13.21 28.33 16.98
CA SER A 140 -11.88 27.69 16.94
C SER A 140 -12.01 26.22 16.57
N ALA A 141 -11.05 25.72 15.78
CA ALA A 141 -10.99 24.31 15.43
C ALA A 141 -10.77 23.39 16.66
N THR A 142 -10.34 23.93 17.79
CA THR A 142 -10.19 23.19 19.06
C THR A 142 -11.46 23.16 19.90
N SER A 143 -12.46 24.00 19.58
CA SER A 143 -13.66 24.14 20.41
C SER A 143 -14.78 23.21 19.93
N PRO A 144 -15.50 22.53 20.84
CA PRO A 144 -16.46 21.49 20.46
C PRO A 144 -17.75 22.01 19.82
N GLU A 145 -18.11 23.27 20.04
CA GLU A 145 -19.47 23.80 19.77
C GLU A 145 -19.83 23.74 18.29
N LEU A 146 -18.87 24.02 17.39
CA LEU A 146 -19.09 23.90 15.95
C LEU A 146 -19.41 22.44 15.56
N TYR A 147 -18.69 21.48 16.13
CA TYR A 147 -18.88 20.06 15.82
C TYR A 147 -20.20 19.54 16.39
N GLU A 148 -20.55 19.95 17.61
CA GLU A 148 -21.82 19.62 18.26
C GLU A 148 -23.02 20.18 17.47
N GLU A 149 -22.97 21.45 17.08
CA GLU A 149 -24.03 22.10 16.30
C GLU A 149 -24.21 21.42 14.94
N ILE A 150 -23.12 21.17 14.21
CA ILE A 150 -23.18 20.47 12.92
C ILE A 150 -23.73 19.07 13.09
N ARG A 151 -23.30 18.34 14.13
CA ARG A 151 -23.77 16.99 14.43
C ARG A 151 -25.27 16.97 14.74
N GLY A 152 -25.76 17.92 15.55
CA GLY A 152 -27.17 18.05 15.91
C GLY A 152 -28.08 18.34 14.70
N LEU A 153 -27.58 19.08 13.72
CA LEU A 153 -28.33 19.42 12.49
C LEU A 153 -28.20 18.39 11.38
N LEU A 154 -27.16 17.55 11.39
CA LEU A 154 -26.77 16.69 10.28
C LEU A 154 -27.95 15.84 9.76
N ARG A 155 -28.61 15.09 10.65
CA ARG A 155 -29.71 14.19 10.26
C ARG A 155 -30.89 14.94 9.67
N ALA A 156 -31.35 15.98 10.36
CA ALA A 156 -32.51 16.77 9.92
C ALA A 156 -32.27 17.51 8.59
N ARG A 157 -31.02 17.86 8.27
CA ARG A 157 -30.67 18.54 7.02
C ARG A 157 -30.46 17.59 5.84
N VAL A 158 -29.83 16.44 6.09
CA VAL A 158 -29.48 15.49 5.02
C VAL A 158 -30.67 14.58 4.69
N GLN A 159 -31.54 14.29 5.65
CA GLN A 159 -32.76 13.50 5.45
C GLN A 159 -33.92 14.05 6.30
N PRO A 160 -34.61 15.11 5.84
CA PRO A 160 -35.67 15.76 6.62
C PRO A 160 -36.87 14.86 6.92
N ASP A 161 -37.22 13.97 5.98
CA ASP A 161 -38.18 12.88 6.19
C ASP A 161 -37.41 11.57 6.38
N PRO A 162 -37.42 10.96 7.58
CA PRO A 162 -36.71 9.70 7.85
C PRO A 162 -37.10 8.52 6.94
N SER A 163 -38.28 8.58 6.30
CA SER A 163 -38.74 7.59 5.31
C SER A 163 -38.42 7.97 3.86
N GLY A 164 -38.05 9.24 3.64
CA GLY A 164 -37.76 9.82 2.34
C GLY A 164 -36.31 9.62 1.88
N PRO A 165 -35.99 10.04 0.63
CA PRO A 165 -34.63 10.00 0.11
C PRO A 165 -33.72 11.02 0.80
N TYR A 166 -32.41 10.73 0.84
CA TYR A 166 -31.39 11.66 1.31
C TYR A 166 -31.17 12.78 0.27
N ASN A 167 -30.77 13.96 0.74
CA ASN A 167 -30.41 15.08 -0.12
C ASN A 167 -29.12 14.74 -0.92
N PRO A 168 -29.19 14.60 -2.25
CA PRO A 168 -28.08 14.12 -3.06
C PRO A 168 -26.88 15.09 -3.07
N GLU A 169 -27.13 16.41 -2.97
CA GLU A 169 -26.07 17.41 -2.94
C GLU A 169 -25.29 17.35 -1.62
N LEU A 170 -26.00 17.22 -0.49
CA LEU A 170 -25.36 17.08 0.81
C LEU A 170 -24.60 15.75 0.91
N ILE A 171 -25.18 14.65 0.41
CA ILE A 171 -24.48 13.36 0.34
C ILE A 171 -23.19 13.48 -0.49
N ALA A 172 -23.21 14.19 -1.63
CA ALA A 172 -22.00 14.41 -2.44
C ALA A 172 -20.92 15.22 -1.70
N ILE A 173 -21.30 16.14 -0.81
CA ILE A 173 -20.38 16.88 0.07
C ILE A 173 -19.79 15.93 1.13
N LEU A 174 -20.64 15.15 1.81
CA LEU A 174 -20.18 14.21 2.84
C LEU A 174 -19.25 13.14 2.27
N ARG A 175 -19.57 12.59 1.09
CA ARG A 175 -18.71 11.67 0.34
C ARG A 175 -17.34 12.28 0.04
N TYR A 176 -17.31 13.54 -0.41
CA TYR A 176 -16.04 14.23 -0.66
C TYR A 176 -15.17 14.29 0.61
N PHE A 177 -15.74 14.71 1.75
CA PHE A 177 -14.98 14.84 2.99
C PHE A 177 -14.63 13.50 3.65
N ASN A 178 -15.52 12.50 3.63
CA ASN A 178 -15.19 11.16 4.12
C ASN A 178 -13.96 10.58 3.39
N ASN A 179 -13.85 10.80 2.07
CA ASN A 179 -12.65 10.42 1.33
C ASN A 179 -11.39 11.20 1.75
N LYS A 180 -11.51 12.45 2.22
CA LYS A 180 -10.38 13.25 2.73
C LYS A 180 -9.97 12.90 4.16
N ILE A 181 -10.90 12.37 4.94
CA ILE A 181 -10.73 12.00 6.36
C ILE A 181 -10.16 10.59 6.48
N TYR A 182 -10.74 9.65 5.73
CA TYR A 182 -10.46 8.23 5.90
C TYR A 182 -9.48 7.68 4.89
N SER A 183 -9.26 8.30 3.73
CA SER A 183 -8.29 7.82 2.73
C SER A 183 -7.12 8.77 2.49
N ALA A 184 -5.94 8.18 2.30
CA ALA A 184 -4.71 8.92 2.07
C ALA A 184 -4.80 9.66 0.75
N ASN A 185 -4.31 10.90 0.73
CA ASN A 185 -4.35 11.73 -0.45
C ASN A 185 -3.26 12.79 -0.41
N LYS A 186 -3.23 13.63 -1.45
CA LYS A 186 -2.25 14.70 -1.60
C LYS A 186 -2.03 15.56 -0.33
N TYR A 187 -3.09 15.79 0.44
CA TYR A 187 -3.11 16.70 1.59
C TYR A 187 -3.42 16.02 2.93
N THR A 188 -3.63 14.71 2.94
CA THR A 188 -3.81 13.94 4.19
C THR A 188 -2.87 12.74 4.13
N PRO A 189 -1.85 12.67 5.00
CA PRO A 189 -0.92 11.56 5.01
C PRO A 189 -1.62 10.27 5.45
N PHE A 190 -1.07 9.13 5.04
CA PHE A 190 -1.63 7.80 5.35
C PHE A 190 -1.86 7.58 6.85
N ASP A 191 -0.93 8.08 7.67
CA ASP A 191 -0.88 7.84 9.09
C ASP A 191 -2.06 8.49 9.79
N ASP A 192 -2.48 9.66 9.30
CA ASP A 192 -3.67 10.35 9.76
C ASP A 192 -4.94 9.58 9.42
N CYS A 193 -4.99 9.00 8.22
CA CYS A 193 -6.11 8.18 7.78
C CYS A 193 -6.23 6.86 8.56
N TYR A 194 -5.10 6.23 8.88
CA TYR A 194 -5.08 5.06 9.78
C TYR A 194 -5.52 5.44 11.19
N LYS A 195 -5.11 6.61 11.69
CA LYS A 195 -5.56 7.11 12.99
C LYS A 195 -7.06 7.37 13.04
N THR A 196 -7.65 7.98 12.00
CA THR A 196 -9.09 8.22 11.95
C THR A 196 -9.88 6.93 11.78
N ARG A 197 -9.42 5.99 10.94
CA ARG A 197 -10.02 4.65 10.79
C ARG A 197 -9.97 3.85 12.09
N SER A 198 -8.84 3.85 12.81
CA SER A 198 -8.73 3.20 14.13
C SER A 198 -9.67 3.84 15.16
N SER A 199 -9.75 5.18 15.18
CA SER A 199 -10.66 5.90 16.09
C SER A 199 -12.13 5.59 15.78
N LEU A 200 -12.48 5.50 14.49
CA LEU A 200 -13.79 5.07 14.02
C LEU A 200 -14.13 3.67 14.52
N MET A 201 -13.27 2.68 14.30
CA MET A 201 -13.54 1.30 14.72
C MET A 201 -13.62 1.15 16.24
N LYS A 202 -12.80 1.89 16.99
CA LYS A 202 -12.90 1.95 18.46
C LYS A 202 -14.20 2.61 18.93
N ALA A 203 -14.73 3.60 18.21
CA ALA A 203 -16.05 4.15 18.50
C ALA A 203 -17.16 3.12 18.21
N VAL A 204 -17.11 2.45 17.07
CA VAL A 204 -18.04 1.38 16.67
C VAL A 204 -18.08 0.23 17.68
N MET A 205 -16.92 -0.19 18.18
CA MET A 205 -16.84 -1.27 19.18
C MET A 205 -17.43 -0.88 20.54
N ARG A 206 -17.34 0.41 20.92
CA ARG A 206 -17.81 0.91 22.23
C ARG A 206 -19.30 1.25 22.25
N ASP A 207 -19.85 1.70 21.12
CA ASP A 207 -21.23 2.18 21.04
C ASP A 207 -22.22 1.02 20.79
N PRO A 208 -23.15 0.73 21.72
CA PRO A 208 -24.15 -0.33 21.58
C PRO A 208 -25.02 -0.21 20.32
N LYS A 209 -25.17 1.00 19.76
CA LYS A 209 -25.90 1.23 18.50
C LYS A 209 -25.31 0.45 17.33
N TYR A 210 -24.00 0.20 17.36
CA TYR A 210 -23.28 -0.51 16.29
C TYR A 210 -22.83 -1.92 16.70
N ALA A 211 -23.51 -2.54 17.69
CA ALA A 211 -23.20 -3.90 18.12
C ALA A 211 -23.09 -4.87 16.92
N GLY A 212 -22.00 -5.64 16.88
CA GLY A 212 -21.68 -6.60 15.82
C GLY A 212 -21.12 -5.99 14.52
N ARG A 213 -21.12 -4.66 14.35
CA ARG A 213 -20.56 -4.01 13.14
C ARG A 213 -19.04 -4.15 13.04
N TYR A 214 -18.35 -4.20 14.18
CA TYR A 214 -16.90 -4.41 14.22
C TYR A 214 -16.53 -5.79 13.65
N ASP A 215 -17.22 -6.84 14.07
CA ASP A 215 -17.05 -8.20 13.54
C ASP A 215 -17.43 -8.30 12.06
N GLN A 216 -18.54 -7.65 11.67
CA GLN A 216 -18.95 -7.57 10.27
C GLN A 216 -17.92 -6.83 9.40
N TRP A 217 -17.26 -5.81 9.94
CA TRP A 217 -16.18 -5.11 9.24
C TRP A 217 -14.99 -6.05 8.97
N MET A 218 -14.60 -6.87 9.95
CA MET A 218 -13.54 -7.86 9.76
C MET A 218 -13.93 -8.92 8.72
N LEU A 219 -15.15 -9.47 8.81
CA LEU A 219 -15.68 -10.43 7.84
C LEU A 219 -15.74 -9.83 6.42
N ALA A 220 -16.21 -8.61 6.29
CA ALA A 220 -16.30 -7.93 5.00
C ALA A 220 -14.94 -7.61 4.40
N THR A 221 -13.92 -7.37 5.24
CA THR A 221 -12.54 -7.18 4.80
C THR A 221 -12.01 -8.45 4.13
N TYR A 222 -12.23 -9.63 4.72
CA TYR A 222 -11.85 -10.90 4.10
C TYR A 222 -12.71 -11.23 2.87
N ALA A 223 -14.02 -10.96 2.91
CA ALA A 223 -14.89 -11.14 1.75
C ALA A 223 -14.46 -10.25 0.57
N TYR A 224 -14.02 -9.01 0.85
CA TYR A 224 -13.48 -8.09 -0.14
C TYR A 224 -12.22 -8.66 -0.79
N LEU A 225 -11.23 -9.07 0.00
CA LEU A 225 -10.01 -9.72 -0.52
C LEU A 225 -10.34 -10.92 -1.40
N TYR A 226 -11.21 -11.81 -0.93
CA TYR A 226 -11.60 -13.01 -1.66
C TYR A 226 -12.24 -12.69 -3.01
N GLN A 227 -13.19 -11.74 -3.05
CA GLN A 227 -13.85 -11.34 -4.29
C GLN A 227 -12.94 -10.53 -5.23
N SER A 228 -11.98 -9.79 -4.70
CA SER A 228 -10.94 -9.11 -5.48
C SER A 228 -9.87 -10.06 -6.04
N GLY A 229 -9.98 -11.37 -5.78
CA GLY A 229 -9.06 -12.38 -6.30
C GLY A 229 -7.90 -12.76 -5.38
N VAL A 230 -7.81 -12.14 -4.20
CA VAL A 230 -6.74 -12.40 -3.22
C VAL A 230 -7.09 -13.63 -2.39
N ARG A 231 -6.28 -14.70 -2.52
CA ARG A 231 -6.43 -15.95 -1.77
C ARG A 231 -5.47 -16.04 -0.60
N CYS A 232 -4.30 -15.43 -0.70
CA CYS A 232 -3.25 -15.45 0.29
C CYS A 232 -2.96 -14.01 0.73
N ASN A 233 -3.04 -13.71 2.02
CA ASN A 233 -2.76 -12.37 2.54
C ASN A 233 -1.99 -12.46 3.85
N GLN A 234 -1.08 -11.52 4.09
CA GLN A 234 -0.47 -11.28 5.39
C GLN A 234 -0.88 -9.89 5.86
N ALA A 235 -1.79 -9.81 6.82
CA ALA A 235 -2.29 -8.53 7.34
C ALA A 235 -1.71 -8.19 8.72
N ALA A 236 -1.23 -6.96 8.87
CA ALA A 236 -0.76 -6.44 10.15
C ALA A 236 -1.93 -6.05 11.05
N MET A 237 -1.88 -6.46 12.32
CA MET A 237 -2.88 -6.19 13.36
C MET A 237 -2.25 -5.87 14.71
N GLY A 238 -2.86 -4.96 15.48
CA GLY A 238 -2.41 -4.60 16.81
C GLY A 238 -2.66 -5.71 17.83
N PHE A 239 -1.83 -5.76 18.87
CA PHE A 239 -1.92 -6.78 19.93
C PHE A 239 -3.31 -6.84 20.59
N ASP A 240 -4.01 -5.71 20.66
CA ASP A 240 -5.32 -5.53 21.28
C ASP A 240 -6.47 -6.10 20.44
N GLU A 241 -6.29 -6.28 19.13
CA GLU A 241 -7.35 -6.70 18.19
C GLU A 241 -7.06 -8.09 17.57
N ILE A 242 -5.82 -8.58 17.67
CA ILE A 242 -5.37 -9.77 16.95
C ILE A 242 -6.03 -11.08 17.39
N GLU A 243 -6.43 -11.21 18.66
CA GLU A 243 -7.13 -12.41 19.16
C GLU A 243 -8.45 -12.64 18.39
N ILE A 244 -9.24 -11.59 18.21
CA ILE A 244 -10.52 -11.64 17.49
C ILE A 244 -10.26 -11.87 15.99
N ALA A 245 -9.30 -11.13 15.42
CA ALA A 245 -8.96 -11.24 14.02
C ALA A 245 -8.47 -12.66 13.66
N ASP A 246 -7.67 -13.29 14.51
CA ASP A 246 -7.18 -14.65 14.30
C ASP A 246 -8.34 -15.64 14.22
N GLN A 247 -9.29 -15.57 15.14
CA GLN A 247 -10.46 -16.46 15.16
C GLN A 247 -11.37 -16.26 13.93
N ILE A 248 -11.57 -15.02 13.49
CA ILE A 248 -12.33 -14.72 12.27
C ILE A 248 -11.56 -15.21 11.03
N ALA A 249 -10.23 -15.01 10.96
CA ALA A 249 -9.40 -15.51 9.86
C ALA A 249 -9.44 -17.04 9.74
N GLN A 250 -9.33 -17.75 10.87
CA GLN A 250 -9.45 -19.21 10.91
C GLN A 250 -10.80 -19.67 10.39
N SER A 251 -11.88 -19.04 10.85
CA SER A 251 -13.25 -19.36 10.43
C SER A 251 -13.48 -19.07 8.95
N PHE A 252 -12.96 -17.94 8.45
CA PHE A 252 -13.08 -17.55 7.04
C PHE A 252 -12.32 -18.51 6.12
N ASN A 253 -11.08 -18.88 6.48
CA ASN A 253 -10.26 -19.81 5.69
C ASN A 253 -10.92 -21.19 5.51
N ALA A 254 -11.81 -21.59 6.43
CA ALA A 254 -12.55 -22.84 6.36
C ALA A 254 -13.82 -22.78 5.47
N LEU A 255 -14.26 -21.60 5.02
CA LEU A 255 -15.54 -21.42 4.33
C LEU A 255 -15.61 -22.11 2.97
N TYR A 256 -14.51 -22.12 2.21
CA TYR A 256 -14.49 -22.57 0.82
C TYR A 256 -13.46 -23.69 0.58
N PRO A 257 -13.72 -24.95 0.98
CA PRO A 257 -12.75 -26.04 0.86
C PRO A 257 -12.27 -26.34 -0.57
N LYS A 258 -13.03 -25.93 -1.59
CA LYS A 258 -12.70 -26.13 -3.01
C LYS A 258 -11.92 -24.98 -3.64
N ASP A 259 -11.90 -23.82 -2.98
CA ASP A 259 -11.14 -22.63 -3.37
C ASP A 259 -10.70 -21.92 -2.07
N PRO A 260 -9.80 -22.57 -1.31
CA PRO A 260 -9.47 -22.16 0.05
C PRO A 260 -8.71 -20.83 0.06
N SER A 261 -9.04 -19.96 1.01
CA SER A 261 -8.19 -18.83 1.36
C SER A 261 -7.14 -19.24 2.40
N ASN A 262 -6.02 -18.53 2.39
CA ASN A 262 -4.89 -18.70 3.30
C ASN A 262 -4.54 -17.32 3.88
N TYR A 263 -5.48 -16.73 4.61
CA TYR A 263 -5.29 -15.45 5.27
C TYR A 263 -4.53 -15.62 6.58
N ARG A 264 -3.52 -14.78 6.76
CA ARG A 264 -2.54 -14.84 7.83
C ARG A 264 -2.34 -13.46 8.42
N LEU A 265 -1.91 -13.43 9.68
CA LEU A 265 -1.75 -12.21 10.47
C LEU A 265 -0.31 -12.02 10.89
N LEU A 266 0.10 -10.76 10.93
CA LEU A 266 1.34 -10.30 11.53
C LEU A 266 0.97 -9.43 12.74
N VAL A 267 1.53 -9.72 13.90
CA VAL A 267 1.34 -8.85 15.08
C VAL A 267 2.27 -7.66 14.96
N HIS A 268 1.72 -6.45 15.02
CA HIS A 268 2.51 -5.23 14.92
C HIS A 268 2.79 -4.59 16.28
N THR A 269 3.90 -3.85 16.39
CA THR A 269 4.21 -3.04 17.57
C THR A 269 3.20 -1.91 17.75
N SER A 270 2.90 -1.47 18.96
CA SER A 270 1.89 -0.43 19.23
C SER A 270 2.29 0.98 18.75
N ALA A 271 3.59 1.20 18.57
CA ALA A 271 4.16 2.40 18.01
C ALA A 271 5.32 2.03 17.08
N GLY A 272 5.54 2.87 16.06
CA GLY A 272 6.71 2.73 15.21
C GLY A 272 7.98 3.28 15.87
N TYR A 273 9.10 2.63 15.60
CA TYR A 273 10.47 3.04 15.95
C TYR A 273 10.63 3.59 17.39
N MET A 274 10.40 2.70 18.36
CA MET A 274 10.59 2.96 19.79
C MET A 274 12.07 2.86 20.21
N PRO A 275 12.46 3.52 21.33
CA PRO A 275 13.75 3.28 21.96
C PRO A 275 13.93 1.80 22.35
N GLY A 276 15.18 1.31 22.33
CA GLY A 276 15.50 -0.12 22.53
C GLY A 276 14.86 -0.76 23.76
N GLU A 277 14.89 -0.13 24.94
CA GLU A 277 14.27 -0.68 26.15
C GLU A 277 12.75 -0.85 26.02
N ARG A 278 12.06 0.16 25.47
CA ARG A 278 10.60 0.11 25.25
C ARG A 278 10.24 -0.92 24.19
N LEU A 279 11.04 -1.00 23.12
CA LEU A 279 10.88 -2.00 22.08
C LEU A 279 11.06 -3.41 22.66
N SER A 280 12.09 -3.62 23.48
CA SER A 280 12.36 -4.91 24.12
C SER A 280 11.21 -5.36 25.03
N ALA A 281 10.70 -4.44 25.86
CA ALA A 281 9.56 -4.72 26.74
C ALA A 281 8.32 -5.09 25.90
N GLU A 282 8.02 -4.33 24.86
CA GLU A 282 6.86 -4.62 24.00
C GLU A 282 6.99 -5.95 23.24
N LEU A 283 8.17 -6.24 22.67
CA LEU A 283 8.43 -7.51 21.99
C LEU A 283 8.27 -8.70 22.93
N THR A 284 8.75 -8.58 24.17
CA THR A 284 8.77 -9.69 25.14
C THR A 284 7.44 -9.88 25.85
N GLU A 285 6.79 -8.78 26.27
CA GLU A 285 5.60 -8.83 27.12
C GLU A 285 4.30 -8.92 26.34
N LYS A 286 4.25 -8.38 25.11
CA LYS A 286 3.03 -8.33 24.29
C LYS A 286 3.09 -9.23 23.06
N ILE A 287 4.18 -9.18 22.31
CA ILE A 287 4.29 -9.85 21.00
C ILE A 287 4.66 -11.32 21.14
N LEU A 288 5.70 -11.63 21.92
CA LEU A 288 6.20 -13.00 22.08
C LEU A 288 5.10 -13.99 22.52
N PRO A 289 4.22 -13.69 23.50
CA PRO A 289 3.15 -14.61 23.90
C PRO A 289 2.27 -15.03 22.71
N LEU A 290 1.87 -14.09 21.87
CA LEU A 290 1.02 -14.33 20.70
C LEU A 290 1.67 -15.26 19.67
N LEU A 291 3.01 -15.29 19.62
CA LEU A 291 3.79 -16.13 18.69
C LEU A 291 4.09 -17.52 19.22
N VAL A 292 4.08 -17.72 20.54
CA VAL A 292 4.49 -18.98 21.19
C VAL A 292 3.34 -19.73 21.87
N GLU A 293 2.17 -19.13 21.98
CA GLU A 293 0.99 -19.78 22.54
C GLU A 293 0.61 -21.05 21.74
N PRO A 294 0.28 -22.17 22.40
CA PRO A 294 -0.07 -23.41 21.71
C PRO A 294 -1.48 -23.31 21.09
N GLY A 295 -1.67 -23.91 19.92
CA GLY A 295 -2.99 -24.04 19.27
C GLY A 295 -2.99 -23.62 17.81
N PRO A 296 -4.10 -23.84 17.09
CA PRO A 296 -4.26 -23.33 15.73
C PRO A 296 -4.30 -21.80 15.78
N SER A 297 -3.47 -21.17 14.95
CA SER A 297 -3.43 -19.73 14.79
C SER A 297 -3.00 -19.37 13.38
N THR A 298 -3.54 -18.27 12.88
CA THR A 298 -3.16 -17.61 11.64
C THR A 298 -2.08 -16.54 11.86
N VAL A 299 -1.67 -16.29 13.11
CA VAL A 299 -0.58 -15.37 13.45
C VAL A 299 0.77 -16.02 13.16
N ILE A 300 1.44 -15.55 12.10
CA ILE A 300 2.66 -16.18 11.56
C ILE A 300 3.92 -15.34 11.68
N GLY A 301 3.83 -14.15 12.27
CA GLY A 301 4.94 -13.22 12.18
C GLY A 301 4.75 -11.91 12.92
N ILE A 302 5.77 -11.08 12.80
CA ILE A 302 5.89 -9.76 13.40
C ILE A 302 5.93 -8.72 12.30
N ASP A 303 5.24 -7.62 12.55
CA ASP A 303 5.28 -6.41 11.75
C ASP A 303 5.90 -5.27 12.59
N LEU A 304 7.14 -4.90 12.28
CA LEU A 304 7.82 -3.80 12.98
C LEU A 304 7.37 -2.48 12.36
N LEU A 305 6.43 -1.78 13.02
CA LEU A 305 5.90 -0.51 12.52
C LEU A 305 6.99 0.53 12.31
N GLY A 306 6.83 1.30 11.24
CA GLY A 306 7.70 2.41 10.87
C GLY A 306 7.25 3.76 11.44
N THR A 307 8.17 4.73 11.47
CA THR A 307 7.80 6.16 11.53
C THR A 307 8.64 6.96 10.54
N GLU A 308 8.01 7.96 9.94
CA GLU A 308 8.53 8.72 8.81
C GLU A 308 9.81 9.52 9.09
N THR A 309 10.18 9.71 10.35
CA THR A 309 11.27 10.62 10.80
C THR A 309 12.33 9.94 11.64
N LYS A 310 12.20 8.64 11.92
CA LYS A 310 13.11 7.92 12.83
C LYS A 310 13.66 6.68 12.15
N VAL A 311 14.57 6.02 12.85
CA VAL A 311 15.16 4.75 12.47
C VAL A 311 14.83 3.78 13.58
N ALA A 312 14.45 2.55 13.24
CA ALA A 312 14.19 1.52 14.23
C ALA A 312 15.48 1.07 14.94
N ASP A 313 15.33 0.54 16.15
CA ASP A 313 16.41 -0.19 16.80
C ASP A 313 16.47 -1.64 16.29
N TYR A 314 16.98 -1.82 15.07
CA TYR A 314 17.07 -3.12 14.42
C TYR A 314 17.96 -4.10 15.19
N LYS A 315 18.99 -3.61 15.90
CA LYS A 315 19.84 -4.45 16.75
C LYS A 315 19.05 -5.09 17.86
N GLN A 316 18.18 -4.33 18.53
CA GLN A 316 17.32 -4.86 19.58
C GLN A 316 16.30 -5.88 19.02
N PHE A 317 15.74 -5.63 17.83
CA PHE A 317 14.84 -6.56 17.17
C PHE A 317 15.53 -7.91 16.84
N PHE A 318 16.71 -7.86 16.22
CA PHE A 318 17.49 -9.06 15.91
C PHE A 318 17.94 -9.82 17.16
N LYS A 319 18.35 -9.09 18.20
CA LYS A 319 18.66 -9.69 19.50
C LYS A 319 17.46 -10.44 20.07
N PHE A 320 16.27 -9.85 20.05
CA PHE A 320 15.04 -10.49 20.50
C PHE A 320 14.76 -11.80 19.74
N LEU A 321 14.84 -11.78 18.40
CA LEU A 321 14.63 -13.00 17.59
C LEU A 321 15.63 -14.10 17.94
N PHE A 322 16.89 -13.75 18.12
CA PHE A 322 17.94 -14.69 18.47
C PHE A 322 17.76 -15.29 19.87
N GLU A 323 17.50 -14.47 20.88
CA GLU A 323 17.33 -14.91 22.27
C GLU A 323 16.10 -15.82 22.44
N ASN A 324 15.07 -15.62 21.61
CA ASN A 324 13.81 -16.35 21.68
C ASN A 324 13.66 -17.45 20.63
N GLN A 325 14.68 -17.73 19.82
CA GLN A 325 14.62 -18.68 18.70
C GLN A 325 14.07 -20.06 19.09
N ALA A 326 14.45 -20.57 20.26
CA ALA A 326 14.03 -21.89 20.74
C ALA A 326 12.53 -21.93 21.12
N ALA A 327 12.00 -20.83 21.66
CA ALA A 327 10.58 -20.72 21.96
C ALA A 327 9.76 -20.57 20.68
N LEU A 328 10.23 -19.71 19.77
CA LEU A 328 9.63 -19.50 18.45
C LEU A 328 9.64 -20.79 17.61
N GLY A 329 10.69 -21.60 17.67
CA GLY A 329 10.85 -22.83 16.89
C GLY A 329 9.84 -23.92 17.22
N LYS A 330 9.05 -23.75 18.30
CA LYS A 330 7.92 -24.64 18.63
C LYS A 330 6.72 -24.40 17.72
N CYS A 331 6.55 -23.19 17.20
CA CYS A 331 5.41 -22.79 16.38
C CYS A 331 5.77 -22.51 14.91
N PHE A 332 7.07 -22.40 14.58
CA PHE A 332 7.56 -22.06 13.24
C PHE A 332 8.59 -23.09 12.77
N GLY A 333 8.43 -23.62 11.55
CA GLY A 333 9.31 -24.66 10.99
C GLY A 333 8.54 -25.86 10.42
N THR A 334 9.18 -27.03 10.40
CA THR A 334 8.65 -28.26 9.80
C THR A 334 7.96 -29.21 10.80
N GLY A 335 7.81 -28.79 12.05
CA GLY A 335 7.20 -29.60 13.12
C GLY A 335 5.68 -29.80 12.94
N LYS A 336 5.14 -30.91 13.48
CA LYS A 336 3.69 -31.12 13.57
C LYS A 336 3.07 -30.03 14.44
N GLY A 337 2.21 -29.19 13.86
CA GLY A 337 1.59 -28.06 14.55
C GLY A 337 2.27 -26.71 14.31
N ALA A 338 3.27 -26.63 13.41
CA ALA A 338 3.80 -25.35 12.96
C ALA A 338 2.70 -24.52 12.27
N ARG A 339 2.66 -23.23 12.59
CA ARG A 339 1.72 -22.24 12.03
C ARG A 339 2.11 -21.81 10.62
N SER A 340 3.42 -21.79 10.36
CA SER A 340 4.03 -21.51 9.06
C SER A 340 5.41 -22.16 8.97
N ALA A 341 5.91 -22.32 7.73
CA ALA A 341 7.25 -22.85 7.47
C ALA A 341 8.36 -21.97 8.10
N GLN A 342 8.15 -20.66 8.14
CA GLN A 342 9.06 -19.68 8.74
C GLN A 342 8.27 -18.63 9.55
N LEU A 343 8.92 -18.06 10.57
CA LEU A 343 8.45 -16.84 11.22
C LEU A 343 8.67 -15.66 10.26
N ILE A 344 7.58 -15.02 9.86
CA ILE A 344 7.66 -13.84 9.00
C ILE A 344 8.06 -12.63 9.84
N CYS A 345 9.15 -11.97 9.46
CA CYS A 345 9.65 -10.75 10.08
C CYS A 345 9.54 -9.63 9.05
N HIS A 346 8.41 -8.94 9.06
CA HIS A 346 8.21 -7.76 8.22
C HIS A 346 8.72 -6.51 8.95
N VAL A 347 9.51 -5.70 8.25
CA VAL A 347 10.05 -4.45 8.77
C VAL A 347 9.70 -3.34 7.81
N HIS A 348 8.91 -2.37 8.28
CA HIS A 348 8.62 -1.16 7.53
C HIS A 348 9.93 -0.44 7.20
N CYS A 349 10.16 -0.10 5.92
CA CYS A 349 11.36 0.60 5.48
C CYS A 349 11.03 1.65 4.41
N GLY A 350 11.31 2.92 4.68
CA GLY A 350 11.06 3.98 3.68
C GLY A 350 9.57 4.32 3.46
N GLU A 351 8.69 3.85 4.34
CA GLU A 351 7.30 4.32 4.42
C GLU A 351 7.23 5.64 5.20
N GLY A 352 6.96 6.74 4.50
CA GLY A 352 6.48 7.95 5.16
C GLY A 352 6.00 9.04 4.23
N ALA A 353 5.14 9.91 4.77
CA ALA A 353 4.64 11.17 4.23
C ALA A 353 5.41 12.40 4.76
N ALA A 354 6.68 12.27 5.17
CA ALA A 354 7.55 13.39 5.53
C ALA A 354 6.98 14.40 6.55
N SER A 355 6.17 13.96 7.50
CA SER A 355 5.50 14.80 8.49
C SER A 355 6.52 15.48 9.41
N THR A 356 6.57 16.82 9.40
CA THR A 356 7.51 17.64 10.18
C THR A 356 6.86 18.94 10.65
N ALA A 357 7.59 19.79 11.37
CA ALA A 357 7.10 21.11 11.78
C ALA A 357 6.62 21.96 10.58
N ASP A 358 7.25 21.81 9.41
CA ASP A 358 6.94 22.54 8.20
C ASP A 358 6.04 21.81 7.20
N ASN A 359 5.70 20.55 7.49
CA ASN A 359 4.98 19.66 6.57
C ASN A 359 3.88 18.93 7.34
N ARG A 360 2.77 19.64 7.59
CA ARG A 360 1.69 19.21 8.51
C ARG A 360 0.37 19.96 8.23
N SER A 361 -0.64 19.91 9.08
CA SER A 361 -1.88 20.70 8.88
C SER A 361 -1.58 22.22 8.90
N MET A 362 -2.40 23.09 8.25
CA MET A 362 -2.16 24.54 8.30
C MET A 362 -2.31 25.11 9.71
N ILE A 363 -3.30 24.63 10.47
CA ILE A 363 -3.50 24.98 11.88
C ILE A 363 -2.29 24.52 12.71
N GLY A 364 -1.85 23.27 12.54
CA GLY A 364 -0.66 22.74 13.21
C GLY A 364 0.62 23.50 12.83
N TYR A 365 0.74 23.91 11.56
CA TYR A 365 1.83 24.74 11.06
C TYR A 365 1.86 26.09 11.76
N TYR A 366 0.70 26.75 11.92
CA TYR A 366 0.63 28.01 12.64
C TYR A 366 1.07 27.85 14.10
N TYR A 367 0.57 26.84 14.80
CA TYR A 367 0.98 26.56 16.19
C TYR A 367 2.49 26.30 16.32
N ALA A 368 3.13 25.72 15.30
CA ALA A 368 4.54 25.42 15.33
C ALA A 368 5.45 26.61 14.95
N ASN A 369 4.99 27.49 14.06
CA ASN A 369 5.86 28.47 13.40
C ASN A 369 5.49 29.94 13.64
N ALA A 370 4.28 30.25 14.11
CA ALA A 370 3.90 31.61 14.46
C ALA A 370 4.56 32.05 15.77
N ALA A 371 4.82 33.36 15.90
CA ALA A 371 5.39 33.94 17.12
C ALA A 371 4.44 33.81 18.33
N GLU A 372 3.13 33.81 18.06
CA GLU A 372 2.07 33.70 19.06
C GLU A 372 1.05 32.64 18.64
N ALA A 373 0.39 32.03 19.61
CA ALA A 373 -0.73 31.10 19.36
C ALA A 373 -1.87 31.79 18.59
N PRO A 374 -2.78 31.05 17.92
CA PRO A 374 -3.94 31.62 17.26
C PRO A 374 -4.72 32.55 18.17
N ASN A 375 -4.76 33.84 17.82
CA ASN A 375 -5.56 34.84 18.52
C ASN A 375 -7.01 34.84 17.99
N GLU A 376 -7.87 35.69 18.57
CA GLU A 376 -9.30 35.76 18.22
C GLU A 376 -9.59 36.08 16.74
N THR A 377 -8.60 36.60 15.99
CA THR A 377 -8.76 36.96 14.58
C THR A 377 -8.37 35.84 13.60
N PHE A 378 -7.64 34.81 14.06
CA PHE A 378 -7.12 33.74 13.20
C PHE A 378 -8.24 32.89 12.58
N TYR A 379 -9.14 32.33 13.39
CA TYR A 379 -10.21 31.45 12.90
C TYR A 379 -11.26 32.19 12.04
N PRO A 380 -11.64 33.45 12.34
CA PRO A 380 -12.38 34.27 11.38
C PRO A 380 -11.67 34.41 10.03
N ALA A 381 -10.36 34.69 10.02
CA ALA A 381 -9.59 34.82 8.80
C ALA A 381 -9.51 33.50 8.02
N TYR A 382 -9.31 32.38 8.73
CA TYR A 382 -9.25 31.05 8.13
C TYR A 382 -10.61 30.59 7.59
N SER A 383 -11.70 30.87 8.29
CA SER A 383 -13.06 30.62 7.78
C SER A 383 -13.35 31.42 6.52
N ALA A 384 -12.98 32.71 6.48
CA ALA A 384 -13.10 33.53 5.29
C ALA A 384 -12.24 33.02 4.13
N TYR A 385 -11.05 32.50 4.43
CA TYR A 385 -10.17 31.85 3.46
C TYR A 385 -10.81 30.58 2.86
N ILE A 386 -11.38 29.71 3.69
CA ILE A 386 -12.12 28.51 3.25
C ILE A 386 -13.23 28.88 2.27
N ALA A 387 -13.95 29.97 2.56
CA ALA A 387 -15.03 30.46 1.70
C ALA A 387 -14.57 30.94 0.34
N ARG A 388 -13.48 31.71 0.31
CA ARG A 388 -12.90 32.21 -0.94
C ARG A 388 -12.41 31.04 -1.79
N GLY A 389 -11.69 30.10 -1.18
CA GLY A 389 -11.24 28.88 -1.88
C GLY A 389 -12.41 28.06 -2.45
N LEU A 390 -13.53 27.96 -1.71
CA LEU A 390 -14.74 27.29 -2.21
C LEU A 390 -15.35 28.02 -3.42
N ALA A 391 -15.49 29.34 -3.34
CA ALA A 391 -16.02 30.14 -4.44
C ALA A 391 -15.12 30.06 -5.69
N THR A 392 -13.79 30.10 -5.51
CA THR A 392 -12.81 29.94 -6.59
C THR A 392 -12.90 28.54 -7.21
N ALA A 393 -13.01 27.48 -6.40
CA ALA A 393 -13.13 26.11 -6.90
C ALA A 393 -14.39 25.92 -7.76
N GLN A 394 -15.50 26.53 -7.34
CA GLN A 394 -16.76 26.54 -8.07
C GLN A 394 -16.63 27.32 -9.38
N GLY A 395 -16.09 28.54 -9.36
CA GLY A 395 -15.87 29.33 -10.58
C GLY A 395 -15.00 28.61 -11.61
N ARG A 396 -13.88 28.00 -11.19
CA ARG A 396 -13.01 27.22 -12.09
C ARG A 396 -13.71 26.00 -12.69
N ARG A 397 -14.63 25.37 -11.95
CA ARG A 397 -15.41 24.23 -12.47
C ARG A 397 -16.35 24.69 -13.58
N ASP A 398 -16.91 25.88 -13.46
CA ASP A 398 -17.82 26.47 -14.43
C ASP A 398 -17.07 26.92 -15.70
N ASP A 399 -15.83 27.42 -15.55
CA ASP A 399 -14.95 27.81 -16.66
C ASP A 399 -14.34 26.61 -17.43
N GLU A 400 -14.11 25.47 -16.74
CA GLU A 400 -13.48 24.26 -17.32
C GLU A 400 -14.36 22.99 -17.20
N PRO A 401 -15.56 22.94 -17.80
CA PRO A 401 -16.51 21.85 -17.59
C PRO A 401 -16.03 20.49 -18.11
N ARG A 402 -15.04 20.49 -19.03
CA ARG A 402 -14.41 19.28 -19.60
C ARG A 402 -13.09 18.89 -18.92
N GLY A 403 -12.62 19.68 -17.94
CA GLY A 403 -11.25 19.59 -17.41
C GLY A 403 -10.20 20.16 -18.38
N SER A 404 -8.91 20.14 -17.99
CA SER A 404 -7.82 20.42 -18.92
C SER A 404 -7.75 19.32 -20.00
N ARG A 405 -7.41 19.65 -21.25
CA ARG A 405 -7.31 18.68 -22.35
C ARG A 405 -6.42 17.49 -21.91
N GLY A 406 -6.95 16.27 -21.93
CA GLY A 406 -6.26 15.06 -21.46
C GLY A 406 -6.52 14.67 -19.99
N ALA A 407 -7.34 15.44 -19.25
CA ALA A 407 -7.77 15.12 -17.90
C ALA A 407 -9.26 14.70 -17.83
N THR A 408 -9.59 13.83 -16.87
CA THR A 408 -10.96 13.42 -16.54
C THR A 408 -11.77 14.66 -16.15
N PRO A 409 -13.04 14.76 -16.56
CA PRO A 409 -13.94 15.78 -16.05
C PRO A 409 -13.90 15.84 -14.51
N ARG A 410 -13.96 17.06 -13.95
CA ARG A 410 -14.04 17.22 -12.49
C ARG A 410 -15.30 16.50 -11.97
N LYS A 411 -15.20 15.83 -10.82
CA LYS A 411 -16.35 15.19 -10.18
C LYS A 411 -17.46 16.23 -9.94
N LYS A 412 -18.73 15.84 -10.15
CA LYS A 412 -19.90 16.70 -9.92
C LYS A 412 -20.20 16.81 -8.42
N SER A 413 -19.47 17.67 -7.72
CA SER A 413 -19.75 18.07 -6.33
C SER A 413 -19.36 19.54 -6.15
N ASP A 414 -20.12 20.30 -5.37
CA ASP A 414 -19.90 21.75 -5.13
C ASP A 414 -18.65 22.07 -4.33
N VAL A 415 -17.99 21.04 -3.78
CA VAL A 415 -16.73 21.14 -3.04
C VAL A 415 -15.55 20.50 -3.80
N ALA A 416 -15.78 20.01 -5.02
CA ALA A 416 -14.72 19.40 -5.82
C ALA A 416 -13.62 20.42 -6.17
N GLY A 417 -12.38 20.11 -5.83
CA GLY A 417 -11.23 21.00 -6.06
C GLY A 417 -10.94 21.97 -4.90
N LEU A 418 -11.78 22.04 -3.87
CA LEU A 418 -11.59 22.95 -2.72
C LEU A 418 -10.17 22.85 -2.13
N PHE A 419 -9.66 21.64 -1.90
CA PHE A 419 -8.35 21.46 -1.24
C PHE A 419 -7.19 21.90 -2.15
N ASP A 420 -7.34 21.79 -3.47
CA ASP A 420 -6.34 22.31 -4.41
C ASP A 420 -6.29 23.85 -4.34
N GLU A 421 -7.45 24.51 -4.22
CA GLU A 421 -7.48 25.98 -4.03
C GLU A 421 -6.88 26.38 -2.68
N LEU A 422 -7.32 25.76 -1.59
CA LEU A 422 -6.89 26.12 -0.23
C LEU A 422 -5.41 25.88 0.05
N PHE A 423 -4.82 24.84 -0.53
CA PHE A 423 -3.50 24.37 -0.08
C PHE A 423 -2.42 24.45 -1.15
N ARG A 424 -2.79 24.79 -2.39
CA ARG A 424 -1.83 24.91 -3.50
C ARG A 424 -1.91 26.23 -4.24
N SER A 425 -3.11 26.67 -4.64
CA SER A 425 -3.26 27.88 -5.47
C SER A 425 -3.25 29.16 -4.64
N ASP A 426 -3.89 29.12 -3.48
CA ASP A 426 -3.91 30.24 -2.55
C ASP A 426 -2.98 29.98 -1.36
N SER A 427 -2.53 31.07 -0.74
CA SER A 427 -1.81 31.03 0.54
C SER A 427 -2.49 31.96 1.53
N LEU A 428 -2.52 31.55 2.79
CA LEU A 428 -3.00 32.39 3.88
C LEU A 428 -1.81 32.89 4.69
N THR A 429 -1.67 34.21 4.81
CA THR A 429 -0.73 34.85 5.74
C THR A 429 -1.52 35.48 6.88
N HIS A 430 -1.19 35.12 8.12
CA HIS A 430 -1.80 35.70 9.32
C HIS A 430 -0.73 35.97 10.37
N GLY A 431 -0.78 37.12 11.04
CA GLY A 431 0.20 37.47 12.08
C GLY A 431 1.67 37.40 11.61
N GLY A 432 1.94 37.65 10.33
CA GLY A 432 3.28 37.51 9.73
C GLY A 432 3.69 36.07 9.37
N CYS A 433 2.87 35.07 9.68
CA CYS A 433 3.10 33.66 9.35
C CYS A 433 2.33 33.26 8.08
N THR A 434 3.04 32.87 7.01
CA THR A 434 2.44 32.29 5.81
C THR A 434 2.25 30.80 6.01
N LEU A 435 0.99 30.36 6.11
CA LEU A 435 0.61 28.98 6.37
C LEU A 435 1.02 28.07 5.22
N ARG A 436 1.49 26.88 5.58
CA ARG A 436 1.77 25.78 4.66
C ARG A 436 1.05 24.53 5.14
N ARG A 437 0.59 23.73 4.19
CA ARG A 437 0.05 22.40 4.47
C ARG A 437 1.00 21.34 3.95
N PHE A 438 0.97 20.18 4.60
CA PHE A 438 1.42 18.92 4.04
C PHE A 438 0.97 18.78 2.58
N ASP A 439 1.95 18.65 1.69
CA ASP A 439 1.77 18.28 0.30
C ASP A 439 2.81 17.20 -0.03
N ILE A 440 2.34 15.99 -0.30
CA ILE A 440 3.19 14.86 -0.69
C ILE A 440 4.13 15.20 -1.85
N ASN A 441 3.69 16.03 -2.80
CA ASN A 441 4.45 16.35 -4.01
C ASN A 441 5.38 17.56 -3.79
N SER A 442 5.47 18.11 -2.57
CA SER A 442 6.39 19.22 -2.33
C SER A 442 7.84 18.72 -2.36
N PRO A 443 8.80 19.51 -2.86
CA PRO A 443 10.21 19.17 -2.80
C PRO A 443 10.70 18.86 -1.38
N ALA A 444 10.13 19.55 -0.38
CA ALA A 444 10.44 19.30 1.03
C ALA A 444 10.00 17.90 1.47
N SER A 445 8.77 17.50 1.15
CA SER A 445 8.27 16.16 1.42
C SER A 445 9.18 15.09 0.80
N ILE A 446 9.43 15.21 -0.51
CA ILE A 446 10.25 14.24 -1.26
C ILE A 446 11.66 14.12 -0.65
N ALA A 447 12.29 15.25 -0.31
CA ALA A 447 13.63 15.26 0.29
C ALA A 447 13.66 14.59 1.67
N ILE A 448 12.65 14.82 2.51
CA ILE A 448 12.56 14.24 3.86
C ILE A 448 12.31 12.72 3.77
N VAL A 449 11.37 12.28 2.93
CA VAL A 449 11.11 10.84 2.71
C VAL A 449 12.40 10.16 2.24
N ALA A 450 13.09 10.75 1.25
CA ALA A 450 14.33 10.21 0.74
C ALA A 450 15.45 10.17 1.80
N TYR A 451 15.59 11.22 2.61
CA TYR A 451 16.58 11.25 3.69
C TYR A 451 16.32 10.14 4.72
N ASN A 452 15.09 10.01 5.19
CA ASN A 452 14.74 9.03 6.21
C ASN A 452 14.79 7.60 5.68
N GLY A 453 14.31 7.35 4.46
CA GLY A 453 14.44 6.05 3.79
C GLY A 453 15.89 5.62 3.67
N LYS A 454 16.77 6.48 3.15
CA LYS A 454 18.22 6.22 3.06
C LYS A 454 18.85 5.90 4.42
N ARG A 455 18.51 6.68 5.46
CA ARG A 455 19.05 6.47 6.81
C ARG A 455 18.57 5.14 7.41
N SER A 456 17.31 4.78 7.19
CA SER A 456 16.71 3.51 7.65
C SER A 456 17.44 2.31 7.05
N GLU A 457 17.64 2.32 5.73
CA GLU A 457 18.30 1.24 5.00
C GLU A 457 19.77 1.07 5.43
N MET A 458 20.50 2.18 5.58
CA MET A 458 21.88 2.11 6.06
C MET A 458 21.97 1.61 7.50
N ALA A 459 21.08 2.03 8.39
CA ALA A 459 21.05 1.53 9.76
C ALA A 459 20.66 0.05 9.84
N MET A 460 19.78 -0.42 8.94
CA MET A 460 19.48 -1.84 8.77
C MET A 460 20.73 -2.61 8.35
N SER A 461 21.45 -2.14 7.33
CA SER A 461 22.71 -2.73 6.87
C SER A 461 23.77 -2.78 7.97
N GLU A 462 24.01 -1.67 8.68
CA GLU A 462 24.95 -1.63 9.82
C GLU A 462 24.57 -2.62 10.93
N SER A 463 23.27 -2.77 11.18
CA SER A 463 22.77 -3.72 12.16
C SER A 463 23.02 -5.14 11.68
N LEU A 464 22.63 -5.49 10.45
CA LEU A 464 22.85 -6.82 9.86
C LEU A 464 24.32 -7.26 9.87
N ASP A 465 25.25 -6.33 9.69
CA ASP A 465 26.70 -6.60 9.69
C ASP A 465 27.31 -6.68 11.09
N THR A 466 26.57 -6.28 12.13
CA THR A 466 27.06 -6.32 13.51
C THR A 466 27.26 -7.77 13.97
N VAL A 467 28.45 -8.08 14.52
CA VAL A 467 28.72 -9.31 15.27
C VAL A 467 28.44 -9.04 16.75
N PRO A 468 27.35 -9.55 17.33
CA PRO A 468 27.05 -9.33 18.74
C PRO A 468 28.06 -10.07 19.61
N ALA A 469 28.40 -9.53 20.78
CA ALA A 469 29.43 -10.10 21.67
C ALA A 469 29.17 -11.55 22.10
N THR A 470 27.90 -11.99 22.04
CA THR A 470 27.48 -13.36 22.36
C THR A 470 27.62 -14.34 21.20
N GLN A 471 28.12 -13.91 20.04
CA GLN A 471 28.23 -14.73 18.82
C GLN A 471 29.56 -14.55 18.09
N SER A 472 29.85 -15.51 17.21
CA SER A 472 31.02 -15.49 16.30
C SER A 472 30.68 -14.98 14.89
N GLN A 473 29.41 -14.75 14.58
CA GLN A 473 28.94 -14.36 13.26
C GLN A 473 28.03 -13.13 13.32
N SER A 474 27.88 -12.43 12.19
CA SER A 474 26.98 -11.28 12.09
C SER A 474 25.52 -11.71 12.16
N TRP A 475 24.62 -10.76 12.44
CA TRP A 475 23.18 -11.01 12.40
C TRP A 475 22.72 -11.58 11.06
N TYR A 476 23.21 -11.03 9.94
CA TYR A 476 22.87 -11.55 8.62
C TYR A 476 23.32 -13.00 8.43
N SER A 477 24.57 -13.33 8.80
CA SER A 477 25.09 -14.71 8.69
C SER A 477 24.24 -15.70 9.51
N PHE A 478 23.82 -15.29 10.72
CA PHE A 478 22.95 -16.11 11.55
C PHE A 478 21.57 -16.34 10.90
N PHE A 479 20.87 -15.28 10.50
CA PHE A 479 19.51 -15.40 9.97
C PHE A 479 19.49 -16.05 8.58
N SER A 480 20.47 -15.77 7.73
CA SER A 480 20.58 -16.40 6.39
C SER A 480 20.90 -17.89 6.46
N GLY A 481 21.62 -18.33 7.49
CA GLY A 481 21.87 -19.75 7.76
C GLY A 481 20.69 -20.47 8.43
N SER A 482 19.67 -19.75 8.89
CA SER A 482 18.52 -20.30 9.61
C SER A 482 17.35 -20.53 8.66
N GLN A 483 16.73 -21.71 8.73
CA GLN A 483 15.49 -22.03 8.02
C GLN A 483 14.24 -21.54 8.76
N GLN A 484 14.39 -20.89 9.91
CA GLN A 484 13.28 -20.51 10.77
C GLN A 484 12.70 -19.13 10.45
N PHE A 485 13.46 -18.22 9.83
CA PHE A 485 13.09 -16.81 9.71
C PHE A 485 13.01 -16.37 8.24
N ALA A 486 11.95 -15.63 7.90
CA ALA A 486 11.83 -14.93 6.63
C ALA A 486 11.84 -13.43 6.89
N ILE A 487 12.87 -12.70 6.44
CA ILE A 487 12.95 -11.25 6.61
C ILE A 487 12.48 -10.57 5.33
N ARG A 488 11.49 -9.68 5.46
CA ARG A 488 11.00 -8.85 4.36
C ARG A 488 11.00 -7.38 4.77
N LEU A 489 11.49 -6.53 3.88
CA LEU A 489 11.46 -5.08 4.08
C LEU A 489 10.29 -4.47 3.29
N GLY A 490 9.47 -3.70 3.99
CA GLY A 490 8.37 -2.95 3.39
C GLY A 490 8.92 -1.83 2.51
N HIS A 491 8.40 -1.64 1.29
CA HIS A 491 8.61 -0.45 0.43
C HIS A 491 10.04 0.08 0.26
N ALA A 492 11.07 -0.73 0.48
CA ALA A 492 12.49 -0.35 0.47
C ALA A 492 12.98 0.13 -0.91
N PHE A 493 12.53 1.29 -1.40
CA PHE A 493 12.85 1.82 -2.73
C PHE A 493 14.24 2.45 -2.77
N TYR A 494 14.68 3.02 -1.66
CA TYR A 494 16.01 3.60 -1.53
C TYR A 494 17.02 2.49 -1.28
N TYR A 495 18.09 2.44 -2.06
CA TYR A 495 19.15 1.43 -1.94
C TYR A 495 18.66 -0.03 -2.05
N ARG A 496 17.47 -0.30 -2.61
CA ARG A 496 16.96 -1.66 -2.82
C ARG A 496 17.99 -2.58 -3.46
N ASN A 497 18.61 -2.13 -4.54
CA ASN A 497 19.60 -2.92 -5.28
C ASN A 497 20.83 -3.22 -4.42
N TYR A 498 21.26 -2.24 -3.61
CA TYR A 498 22.35 -2.44 -2.65
C TYR A 498 21.98 -3.51 -1.61
N MET A 499 20.77 -3.41 -1.03
CA MET A 499 20.28 -4.40 -0.07
C MET A 499 20.12 -5.78 -0.69
N ALA A 500 19.54 -5.88 -1.88
CA ALA A 500 19.36 -7.15 -2.60
C ALA A 500 20.69 -7.82 -2.95
N GLN A 501 21.70 -7.03 -3.34
CA GLN A 501 23.02 -7.54 -3.68
C GLN A 501 23.83 -7.96 -2.44
N ARG A 502 23.77 -7.16 -1.36
CA ARG A 502 24.52 -7.44 -0.13
C ARG A 502 23.86 -8.52 0.74
N TYR A 503 22.53 -8.58 0.74
CA TYR A 503 21.72 -9.45 1.59
C TYR A 503 20.70 -10.26 0.75
N PRO A 504 21.15 -11.20 -0.09
CA PRO A 504 20.33 -11.89 -1.09
C PRO A 504 19.16 -12.73 -0.57
N LEU A 505 19.06 -12.99 0.74
CA LEU A 505 17.90 -13.69 1.33
C LEU A 505 16.83 -12.75 1.92
N ILE A 506 17.06 -11.44 1.90
CA ILE A 506 16.07 -10.45 2.33
C ILE A 506 15.16 -10.12 1.15
N ALA A 507 13.85 -10.31 1.33
CA ALA A 507 12.84 -10.01 0.32
C ALA A 507 12.26 -8.60 0.50
N PHE A 508 11.48 -8.14 -0.48
CA PHE A 508 10.76 -6.87 -0.42
C PHE A 508 9.30 -7.10 -0.75
N ASP A 509 8.37 -6.43 -0.08
CA ASP A 509 7.07 -6.19 -0.72
C ASP A 509 7.12 -4.88 -1.52
N THR A 510 6.37 -4.89 -2.61
CA THR A 510 6.46 -3.86 -3.63
C THR A 510 5.08 -3.36 -3.96
N ASN A 511 4.95 -2.03 -3.90
CA ASN A 511 3.75 -1.29 -4.26
C ASN A 511 4.16 -0.16 -5.22
N LEU A 512 3.65 -0.18 -6.45
CA LEU A 512 4.03 0.77 -7.50
C LEU A 512 3.01 1.91 -7.66
N GLY A 513 1.77 1.74 -7.18
CA GLY A 513 0.64 2.63 -7.46
C GLY A 513 0.09 3.43 -6.29
N SER A 514 0.56 3.20 -5.07
CA SER A 514 0.13 3.93 -3.86
C SER A 514 0.26 5.45 -4.04
N ASN A 515 -0.79 6.17 -3.64
CA ASN A 515 -0.89 7.62 -3.82
C ASN A 515 -0.09 8.43 -2.83
N ALA A 516 0.30 7.82 -1.71
CA ALA A 516 0.71 8.58 -0.55
C ALA A 516 2.22 8.47 -0.25
N ILE A 517 2.85 7.31 -0.48
CA ILE A 517 4.09 7.01 0.27
C ILE A 517 5.06 6.06 -0.41
N THR A 518 4.65 5.30 -1.41
CA THR A 518 5.63 4.51 -2.15
C THR A 518 6.61 5.45 -2.84
N GLY A 519 7.89 5.06 -2.90
CA GLY A 519 8.97 5.83 -3.53
C GLY A 519 8.66 6.33 -4.95
N ALA A 520 7.57 5.88 -5.57
CA ALA A 520 6.90 6.44 -6.74
C ALA A 520 6.57 7.95 -6.63
N SER A 521 6.10 8.47 -5.50
CA SER A 521 5.80 9.92 -5.38
C SER A 521 7.07 10.78 -5.46
N GLY A 522 8.20 10.24 -4.99
CA GLY A 522 9.53 10.81 -5.17
C GLY A 522 10.13 10.65 -6.58
N LEU A 523 9.46 9.95 -7.50
CA LEU A 523 9.87 9.83 -8.91
C LEU A 523 9.32 10.96 -9.79
N PHE A 524 8.44 11.82 -9.24
CA PHE A 524 7.86 12.93 -9.99
C PHE A 524 8.47 14.25 -9.54
N ASP A 525 9.16 14.93 -10.46
CA ASP A 525 9.79 16.23 -10.20
C ASP A 525 8.78 17.38 -10.00
N SER A 526 7.49 17.14 -10.28
CA SER A 526 6.44 18.15 -10.13
C SER A 526 5.04 17.57 -9.95
N VAL A 527 4.16 18.39 -9.36
CA VAL A 527 2.72 18.10 -9.18
C VAL A 527 2.01 17.90 -10.53
N GLU A 528 2.41 18.66 -11.55
CA GLU A 528 1.94 18.53 -12.93
C GLU A 528 2.32 17.15 -13.48
N GLY A 529 3.59 16.75 -13.33
CA GLY A 529 4.06 15.41 -13.69
C GLY A 529 3.23 14.32 -13.00
N TYR A 530 2.99 14.44 -11.70
CA TYR A 530 2.15 13.49 -10.94
C TYR A 530 0.69 13.41 -11.45
N ARG A 531 0.08 14.54 -11.87
CA ARG A 531 -1.30 14.59 -12.40
C ARG A 531 -1.44 14.05 -13.83
N ILE A 532 -0.38 14.20 -14.60
CA ILE A 532 -0.25 13.87 -16.02
C ILE A 532 -0.01 12.37 -16.20
N ASN A 533 0.75 11.74 -15.30
CA ASN A 533 1.11 10.31 -15.28
C ASN A 533 -0.01 9.34 -14.84
N ARG A 534 -1.18 9.47 -15.47
CA ARG A 534 -2.37 8.67 -15.19
C ARG A 534 -2.23 7.21 -15.58
N GLY A 535 -1.43 6.90 -16.59
CA GLY A 535 -1.25 5.52 -17.05
C GLY A 535 -0.56 4.65 -15.98
N PHE A 536 0.38 5.20 -15.21
CA PHE A 536 1.03 4.42 -14.15
C PHE A 536 0.10 4.28 -12.95
N ARG A 537 -0.66 5.34 -12.62
CA ARG A 537 -1.58 5.36 -11.46
C ARG A 537 -2.92 4.68 -11.68
N HIS A 538 -3.57 4.91 -12.81
CA HIS A 538 -4.93 4.45 -13.11
C HIS A 538 -4.96 3.34 -14.16
N LEU A 539 -3.78 2.95 -14.69
CA LEU A 539 -3.64 1.93 -15.72
C LEU A 539 -4.52 2.19 -16.96
N ASP A 540 -4.83 3.46 -17.19
CA ASP A 540 -5.61 3.95 -18.31
C ASP A 540 -5.22 5.41 -18.56
N GLY A 541 -4.62 5.68 -19.72
CA GLY A 541 -3.99 6.96 -20.06
C GLY A 541 -2.52 6.83 -20.38
N TYR A 542 -1.73 7.87 -20.11
CA TYR A 542 -0.33 7.94 -20.54
C TYR A 542 0.65 7.99 -19.36
N ILE A 543 1.88 7.55 -19.61
CA ILE A 543 3.00 7.45 -18.68
C ILE A 543 4.22 8.08 -19.34
N ASP A 544 4.87 9.01 -18.66
CA ASP A 544 6.17 9.53 -19.02
C ASP A 544 7.21 8.43 -18.91
N THR A 545 8.01 8.28 -19.95
CA THR A 545 9.06 7.25 -20.03
C THR A 545 10.12 7.39 -18.96
N ASP A 546 10.33 8.62 -18.46
CA ASP A 546 11.29 8.91 -17.40
C ASP A 546 10.84 8.27 -16.08
N VAL A 547 9.52 8.22 -15.82
CA VAL A 547 8.93 7.54 -14.66
C VAL A 547 9.14 6.03 -14.75
N LEU A 548 8.89 5.43 -15.92
CA LEU A 548 9.14 3.99 -16.15
C LEU A 548 10.62 3.63 -16.00
N HIS A 549 11.52 4.52 -16.41
CA HIS A 549 12.96 4.33 -16.25
C HIS A 549 13.37 4.43 -14.77
N GLN A 550 12.93 5.46 -14.06
CA GLN A 550 13.25 5.63 -12.63
C GLN A 550 12.66 4.50 -11.77
N ALA A 551 11.39 4.15 -11.98
CA ALA A 551 10.74 3.02 -11.30
C ALA A 551 11.47 1.69 -11.62
N GLY A 552 11.83 1.48 -12.88
CA GLY A 552 12.57 0.29 -13.31
C GLY A 552 13.95 0.19 -12.67
N ASN A 553 14.66 1.31 -12.52
CA ASN A 553 15.96 1.32 -11.83
C ASN A 553 15.84 1.09 -10.32
N ALA A 554 14.79 1.62 -9.70
CA ALA A 554 14.54 1.44 -8.27
C ALA A 554 14.10 0.01 -7.92
N VAL A 555 13.36 -0.66 -8.81
CA VAL A 555 12.70 -1.94 -8.53
C VAL A 555 13.31 -3.12 -9.27
N ALA A 556 13.54 -3.00 -10.59
CA ALA A 556 13.84 -4.15 -11.45
C ALA A 556 15.34 -4.28 -11.82
N TYR A 557 16.08 -3.17 -11.94
CA TYR A 557 17.54 -3.11 -12.19
C TYR A 557 18.07 -4.20 -13.16
N LEU A 558 17.70 -4.11 -14.45
CA LEU A 558 17.99 -5.14 -15.47
C LEU A 558 19.29 -4.92 -16.27
N GLY A 559 20.27 -4.21 -15.71
CA GLY A 559 21.52 -3.93 -16.42
C GLY A 559 22.54 -5.07 -16.33
N ALA A 560 23.46 -5.17 -17.30
CA ALA A 560 24.54 -6.16 -17.29
C ALA A 560 25.54 -5.96 -16.14
N ASN A 561 25.58 -4.75 -15.56
CA ASN A 561 26.29 -4.42 -14.32
C ASN A 561 25.71 -5.12 -13.07
N ALA A 562 24.59 -5.84 -13.19
CA ALA A 562 24.10 -6.75 -12.15
C ALA A 562 24.80 -8.12 -12.15
N LEU A 563 25.59 -8.43 -13.18
CA LEU A 563 26.29 -9.71 -13.33
C LEU A 563 27.76 -9.58 -12.99
N GLU A 564 28.34 -10.67 -12.49
CA GLU A 564 29.77 -10.82 -12.26
C GLU A 564 30.55 -10.90 -13.58
N GLN A 565 31.83 -10.52 -13.54
CA GLN A 565 32.70 -10.57 -14.71
C GLN A 565 32.81 -11.99 -15.30
N ALA A 566 32.81 -13.02 -14.45
CA ALA A 566 32.85 -14.41 -14.88
C ALA A 566 31.58 -14.82 -15.63
N GLN A 567 30.40 -14.42 -15.14
CA GLN A 567 29.12 -14.67 -15.81
C GLN A 567 29.08 -13.99 -17.18
N VAL A 568 29.52 -12.73 -17.26
CA VAL A 568 29.59 -11.98 -18.53
C VAL A 568 30.50 -12.69 -19.55
N ALA A 569 31.70 -13.10 -19.11
CA ALA A 569 32.63 -13.83 -19.97
C ALA A 569 32.03 -15.15 -20.48
N GLN A 570 31.32 -15.87 -19.62
CA GLN A 570 30.65 -17.12 -19.97
C GLN A 570 29.55 -16.89 -21.01
N PHE A 571 28.67 -15.90 -20.84
CA PHE A 571 27.65 -15.57 -21.84
C PHE A 571 28.24 -15.20 -23.20
N ILE A 572 29.34 -14.44 -23.22
CA ILE A 572 30.06 -14.13 -24.48
C ILE A 572 30.56 -15.40 -25.14
N ALA A 573 31.13 -16.34 -24.37
CA ALA A 573 31.60 -17.62 -24.88
C ALA A 573 30.44 -18.45 -25.47
N MET A 574 29.32 -18.57 -24.75
CA MET A 574 28.11 -19.28 -25.19
C MET A 574 27.59 -18.77 -26.54
N VAL A 575 27.43 -17.44 -26.65
CA VAL A 575 26.92 -16.79 -27.86
C VAL A 575 27.90 -16.93 -29.04
N ARG A 576 29.22 -16.89 -28.78
CA ARG A 576 30.23 -17.06 -29.83
C ARG A 576 30.26 -18.47 -30.38
N ALA A 577 30.08 -19.48 -29.52
CA ALA A 577 30.18 -20.89 -29.88
C ALA A 577 29.04 -21.39 -30.78
N GLN A 578 27.88 -20.72 -30.78
CA GLN A 578 26.66 -21.24 -31.40
C GLN A 578 26.19 -20.44 -32.62
N THR A 579 25.33 -21.07 -33.43
CA THR A 579 24.80 -20.55 -34.70
C THR A 579 23.46 -19.83 -34.59
N SER A 580 22.69 -20.10 -33.54
CA SER A 580 21.44 -19.39 -33.22
C SER A 580 21.27 -19.29 -31.70
N VAL A 581 20.41 -18.37 -31.23
CA VAL A 581 20.06 -18.28 -29.80
C VAL A 581 19.32 -19.52 -29.31
N ALA A 582 18.55 -20.19 -30.18
CA ALA A 582 17.91 -21.47 -29.84
C ALA A 582 18.96 -22.56 -29.60
N ASP A 583 20.02 -22.61 -30.40
CA ASP A 583 21.13 -23.54 -30.19
C ASP A 583 21.89 -23.24 -28.89
N VAL A 584 22.07 -21.95 -28.54
CA VAL A 584 22.63 -21.55 -27.23
C VAL A 584 21.82 -22.14 -26.08
N LEU A 585 20.50 -22.04 -26.14
CA LEU A 585 19.60 -22.52 -25.10
C LEU A 585 19.50 -24.06 -25.09
N ASN A 586 19.52 -24.71 -26.26
CA ASN A 586 19.39 -26.18 -26.34
C ASN A 586 20.69 -26.94 -26.06
N ASP A 587 21.84 -26.26 -26.03
CA ASP A 587 23.12 -26.87 -25.68
C ASP A 587 23.13 -27.35 -24.22
N GLN A 588 23.50 -28.62 -24.02
CA GLN A 588 23.41 -29.27 -22.71
C GLN A 588 24.38 -28.67 -21.66
N ALA A 589 25.57 -28.21 -22.07
CA ALA A 589 26.53 -27.59 -21.17
C ALA A 589 26.03 -26.20 -20.74
N ASN A 590 25.50 -25.42 -21.68
CA ASN A 590 24.89 -24.12 -21.38
C ASN A 590 23.67 -24.27 -20.48
N LYS A 591 22.79 -25.24 -20.75
CA LYS A 591 21.64 -25.55 -19.89
C LYS A 591 22.07 -25.87 -18.46
N THR A 592 23.07 -26.73 -18.30
CA THR A 592 23.57 -27.13 -16.97
C THR A 592 24.12 -25.93 -16.20
N TRP A 593 24.85 -25.05 -16.88
CA TRP A 593 25.35 -23.82 -16.26
C TRP A 593 24.21 -22.87 -15.87
N LEU A 594 23.27 -22.60 -16.79
CA LEU A 594 22.10 -21.75 -16.54
C LEU A 594 21.21 -22.29 -15.41
N TYR A 595 21.08 -23.60 -15.26
CA TYR A 595 20.40 -24.21 -14.12
C TYR A 595 21.07 -23.82 -12.79
N GLY A 596 22.40 -23.84 -12.75
CA GLY A 596 23.19 -23.43 -11.60
C GLY A 596 22.97 -21.95 -11.27
N GLU A 597 23.04 -21.08 -12.28
CA GLU A 597 22.83 -19.64 -12.11
C GLU A 597 21.42 -19.30 -11.62
N LEU A 598 20.39 -19.91 -12.21
CA LEU A 598 18.99 -19.71 -11.80
C LEU A 598 18.76 -20.22 -10.37
N THR A 599 19.26 -21.41 -10.03
CA THR A 599 19.11 -21.96 -8.68
C THR A 599 19.78 -21.08 -7.63
N ALA A 600 20.99 -20.59 -7.91
CA ALA A 600 21.72 -19.73 -6.99
C ALA A 600 21.07 -18.34 -6.86
N GLY A 601 20.74 -17.70 -8.00
CA GLY A 601 20.19 -16.35 -8.02
C GLY A 601 18.76 -16.25 -7.48
N MET A 602 17.98 -17.33 -7.59
CA MET A 602 16.61 -17.43 -7.11
C MET A 602 16.46 -18.20 -5.79
N ALA A 603 17.56 -18.51 -5.10
CA ALA A 603 17.46 -19.10 -3.77
C ALA A 603 16.69 -18.15 -2.81
N PRO A 604 15.83 -18.67 -1.92
CA PRO A 604 15.54 -20.09 -1.69
C PRO A 604 14.34 -20.63 -2.49
N ILE A 605 13.73 -19.84 -3.37
CA ILE A 605 12.45 -20.20 -4.03
C ILE A 605 12.62 -21.14 -5.22
N CYS A 606 13.77 -21.11 -5.89
CA CYS A 606 14.11 -22.07 -6.94
C CYS A 606 14.87 -23.27 -6.36
N ASN A 607 14.36 -24.47 -6.61
CA ASN A 607 14.91 -25.73 -6.14
C ASN A 607 14.74 -26.83 -7.22
N GLN A 608 15.13 -28.07 -6.91
CA GLN A 608 15.10 -29.17 -7.88
C GLN A 608 13.71 -29.50 -8.44
N SER A 609 12.64 -29.19 -7.72
CA SER A 609 11.26 -29.48 -8.14
C SER A 609 10.68 -28.50 -9.15
N ASN A 610 11.19 -27.26 -9.22
CA ASN A 610 10.64 -26.20 -10.07
C ASN A 610 11.68 -25.55 -11.01
N ILE A 611 12.97 -25.92 -10.92
CA ILE A 611 14.02 -25.37 -11.80
C ILE A 611 13.74 -25.59 -13.30
N ALA A 612 13.10 -26.70 -13.66
CA ALA A 612 12.75 -26.98 -15.05
C ALA A 612 11.77 -25.93 -15.61
N ASP A 613 10.76 -25.55 -14.81
CA ASP A 613 9.75 -24.56 -15.19
C ASP A 613 10.37 -23.15 -15.31
N TYR A 614 11.22 -22.77 -14.35
CA TYR A 614 11.94 -21.49 -14.42
C TYR A 614 12.88 -21.42 -15.63
N TYR A 615 13.60 -22.50 -15.92
CA TYR A 615 14.45 -22.55 -17.08
C TYR A 615 13.66 -22.46 -18.39
N GLN A 616 12.50 -23.14 -18.47
CA GLN A 616 11.63 -23.03 -19.63
C GLN A 616 11.18 -21.58 -19.83
N LEU A 617 10.70 -20.91 -18.79
CA LEU A 617 10.31 -19.49 -18.85
C LEU A 617 11.48 -18.58 -19.23
N TYR A 618 12.69 -18.86 -18.72
CA TYR A 618 13.90 -18.16 -19.12
C TYR A 618 14.14 -18.29 -20.63
N CYS A 619 14.10 -19.51 -21.17
CA CYS A 619 14.26 -19.77 -22.59
C CYS A 619 13.19 -19.04 -23.43
N GLU A 620 11.92 -19.12 -23.03
CA GLU A 620 10.82 -18.46 -23.72
C GLU A 620 11.02 -16.95 -23.81
N LEU A 621 11.34 -16.30 -22.70
CA LEU A 621 11.60 -14.85 -22.66
C LEU A 621 12.80 -14.46 -23.54
N VAL A 622 13.90 -15.21 -23.48
CA VAL A 622 15.08 -14.95 -24.34
C VAL A 622 14.73 -15.08 -25.82
N LEU A 623 13.99 -16.12 -26.20
CA LEU A 623 13.56 -16.35 -27.59
C LEU A 623 12.59 -15.26 -28.07
N GLN A 624 11.69 -14.78 -27.22
CA GLN A 624 10.78 -13.69 -27.57
C GLN A 624 11.52 -12.37 -27.82
N LEU A 625 12.61 -12.11 -27.10
CA LEU A 625 13.39 -10.87 -27.24
C LEU A 625 14.36 -10.91 -28.44
N ALA A 626 15.01 -12.06 -28.68
CA ALA A 626 16.13 -12.15 -29.61
C ALA A 626 16.05 -13.33 -30.61
N GLY A 627 14.99 -14.13 -30.59
CA GLY A 627 14.83 -15.29 -31.47
C GLY A 627 14.67 -14.95 -32.96
N GLN A 628 14.25 -13.71 -33.28
CA GLN A 628 14.07 -13.25 -34.66
C GLN A 628 15.31 -12.60 -35.27
N THR A 629 16.36 -12.34 -34.48
CA THR A 629 17.57 -11.69 -34.96
C THR A 629 18.72 -12.68 -35.05
N THR A 630 19.60 -12.48 -36.04
CA THR A 630 20.85 -13.23 -36.18
C THR A 630 22.05 -12.53 -35.54
N ILE A 631 21.82 -11.35 -34.94
CA ILE A 631 22.86 -10.50 -34.38
C ILE A 631 23.21 -10.99 -32.97
N LYS A 632 24.41 -11.55 -32.82
CA LYS A 632 24.93 -12.13 -31.57
C LYS A 632 24.90 -11.16 -30.38
N SER A 633 25.13 -9.87 -30.58
CA SER A 633 25.07 -8.90 -29.47
C SER A 633 23.67 -8.77 -28.86
N TYR A 634 22.61 -8.96 -29.66
CA TYR A 634 21.23 -8.99 -29.14
C TYR A 634 20.92 -10.30 -28.41
N TRP A 635 21.54 -11.42 -28.80
CA TRP A 635 21.43 -12.67 -28.04
C TRP A 635 22.06 -12.52 -26.66
N PHE A 636 23.27 -11.95 -26.59
CA PHE A 636 23.94 -11.65 -25.33
C PHE A 636 23.11 -10.72 -24.44
N ASP A 637 22.58 -9.63 -25.01
CA ASP A 637 21.75 -8.67 -24.27
C ASP A 637 20.46 -9.33 -23.74
N ALA A 638 19.79 -10.17 -24.54
CA ALA A 638 18.61 -10.90 -24.09
C ALA A 638 18.93 -11.92 -22.98
N LEU A 639 19.96 -12.75 -23.15
CA LEU A 639 20.37 -13.76 -22.16
C LEU A 639 20.69 -13.13 -20.81
N THR A 640 21.43 -12.02 -20.83
CA THR A 640 21.86 -11.32 -19.61
C THR A 640 20.72 -10.59 -18.93
N ARG A 641 19.90 -9.81 -19.66
CA ARG A 641 18.74 -9.09 -19.10
C ARG A 641 17.72 -10.04 -18.48
N VAL A 642 17.43 -11.16 -19.15
CA VAL A 642 16.48 -12.15 -18.63
C VAL A 642 17.07 -12.86 -17.40
N LEU A 643 18.39 -13.12 -17.32
CA LEU A 643 18.95 -13.70 -16.09
C LEU A 643 18.84 -12.71 -14.93
N THR A 644 19.18 -11.45 -15.15
CA THR A 644 19.05 -10.40 -14.12
C THR A 644 17.61 -10.24 -13.64
N LEU A 645 16.63 -10.37 -14.53
CA LEU A 645 15.21 -10.38 -14.18
C LEU A 645 14.90 -11.45 -13.13
N PHE A 646 15.39 -12.68 -13.33
CA PHE A 646 15.18 -13.80 -12.41
C PHE A 646 15.96 -13.60 -11.10
N ASN A 647 17.21 -13.11 -11.17
CA ASN A 647 18.02 -12.82 -9.99
C ASN A 647 17.42 -11.72 -9.09
N ASN A 648 16.54 -10.87 -9.63
CA ASN A 648 15.85 -9.83 -8.88
C ASN A 648 14.42 -10.21 -8.43
N TRP A 649 14.11 -11.50 -8.37
CA TRP A 649 12.78 -12.02 -7.98
C TRP A 649 12.19 -11.40 -6.70
N ARG A 650 13.06 -11.08 -5.72
CA ARG A 650 12.67 -10.48 -4.42
C ARG A 650 11.88 -9.19 -4.55
N SER A 651 12.03 -8.49 -5.66
CA SER A 651 11.38 -7.21 -5.92
C SER A 651 9.99 -7.34 -6.54
N TYR A 652 9.51 -8.57 -6.80
CA TYR A 652 8.23 -8.82 -7.47
C TYR A 652 7.15 -9.40 -6.55
N LEU A 653 7.43 -9.49 -5.25
CA LEU A 653 6.39 -9.79 -4.25
C LEU A 653 5.59 -8.50 -4.03
N LEU A 654 4.28 -8.56 -4.25
CA LEU A 654 3.44 -7.38 -4.22
C LEU A 654 2.70 -7.27 -2.89
N GLY A 655 2.63 -6.06 -2.35
CA GLY A 655 1.86 -5.73 -1.14
C GLY A 655 1.06 -4.46 -1.37
N ALA A 656 -0.21 -4.44 -0.97
CA ALA A 656 -1.05 -3.28 -1.20
C ALA A 656 -1.00 -2.23 -0.07
N ASP A 657 -0.45 -2.59 1.09
CA ASP A 657 -0.28 -1.72 2.26
C ASP A 657 -1.59 -1.06 2.76
N GLY A 658 -2.74 -1.69 2.45
CA GLY A 658 -4.08 -1.15 2.73
C GLY A 658 -4.77 -0.54 1.50
N GLN A 659 -5.36 -1.42 0.68
CA GLN A 659 -6.01 -1.08 -0.60
C GLN A 659 -7.02 0.09 -0.52
N GLY A 660 -7.77 0.16 0.58
CA GLY A 660 -8.77 1.20 0.83
C GLY A 660 -8.22 2.54 1.34
N VAL A 661 -7.02 2.58 1.94
CA VAL A 661 -6.32 3.82 2.34
C VAL A 661 -5.58 4.42 1.16
N GLU A 662 -4.79 3.60 0.49
CA GLU A 662 -3.88 4.04 -0.58
C GLU A 662 -4.59 4.28 -1.92
N HIS A 663 -5.84 3.79 -2.06
CA HIS A 663 -6.58 3.72 -3.32
C HIS A 663 -5.82 2.96 -4.41
N THR A 664 -5.17 1.86 -4.01
CA THR A 664 -4.57 0.92 -4.96
C THR A 664 -5.10 -0.49 -4.72
N ASP A 665 -5.28 -1.26 -5.78
CA ASP A 665 -5.68 -2.66 -5.74
C ASP A 665 -4.46 -3.50 -6.13
N ILE A 666 -4.25 -4.64 -5.46
CA ILE A 666 -3.16 -5.56 -5.76
C ILE A 666 -3.21 -6.08 -7.20
N GLN A 667 -4.41 -6.17 -7.80
CA GLN A 667 -4.56 -6.53 -9.21
C GLN A 667 -3.99 -5.46 -10.14
N ASP A 668 -4.16 -4.18 -9.76
CA ASP A 668 -3.55 -3.06 -10.47
C ASP A 668 -2.03 -3.06 -10.26
N GLU A 669 -1.54 -3.34 -9.05
CA GLU A 669 -0.09 -3.46 -8.79
C GLU A 669 0.57 -4.56 -9.63
N PHE A 670 -0.11 -5.68 -9.80
CA PHE A 670 0.35 -6.77 -10.64
C PHE A 670 0.49 -6.36 -12.10
N LEU A 671 -0.52 -5.68 -12.64
CA LEU A 671 -0.45 -5.17 -14.01
C LEU A 671 0.65 -4.10 -14.17
N ARG A 672 0.84 -3.19 -13.19
CA ARG A 672 1.96 -2.23 -13.19
C ARG A 672 3.31 -2.93 -13.25
N MET A 673 3.50 -3.97 -12.45
CA MET A 673 4.74 -4.74 -12.42
C MET A 673 5.01 -5.37 -13.79
N VAL A 674 4.03 -6.06 -14.37
CA VAL A 674 4.19 -6.72 -15.68
C VAL A 674 4.52 -5.71 -16.78
N ILE A 675 3.84 -4.56 -16.81
CA ILE A 675 4.11 -3.47 -17.76
C ILE A 675 5.53 -2.91 -17.58
N LEU A 676 5.95 -2.70 -16.33
CA LEU A 676 7.29 -2.20 -16.00
C LEU A 676 8.37 -3.17 -16.51
N LEU A 677 8.21 -4.47 -16.24
CA LEU A 677 9.15 -5.50 -16.68
C LEU A 677 9.19 -5.61 -18.20
N ALA A 678 8.02 -5.58 -18.87
CA ALA A 678 7.95 -5.63 -20.33
C ALA A 678 8.62 -4.42 -20.98
N TYR A 679 8.39 -3.22 -20.46
CA TYR A 679 9.05 -2.00 -20.94
C TYR A 679 10.57 -2.06 -20.73
N GLN A 680 11.03 -2.58 -19.60
CA GLN A 680 12.46 -2.71 -19.31
C GLN A 680 13.14 -3.74 -20.22
N LEU A 681 12.48 -4.86 -20.53
CA LEU A 681 13.00 -5.88 -21.45
C LEU A 681 12.94 -5.47 -22.93
N LEU A 682 12.05 -4.56 -23.32
CA LEU A 682 11.91 -4.12 -24.73
C LEU A 682 13.26 -3.60 -25.28
N PRO A 683 13.89 -4.24 -26.28
CA PRO A 683 15.15 -3.75 -26.84
C PRO A 683 15.01 -2.35 -27.46
N ALA A 684 16.05 -1.53 -27.36
CA ALA A 684 16.03 -0.19 -27.98
C ALA A 684 15.87 -0.32 -29.50
N GLY A 685 14.91 0.44 -30.07
CA GLY A 685 14.64 0.40 -31.51
C GLY A 685 13.65 -0.69 -31.97
N GLN A 686 13.14 -1.53 -31.06
CA GLN A 686 12.03 -2.44 -31.36
C GLN A 686 10.72 -1.68 -31.57
N THR A 687 9.88 -2.19 -32.48
CA THR A 687 8.57 -1.62 -32.84
C THR A 687 7.39 -2.41 -32.27
N ARG A 688 7.66 -3.49 -31.52
CA ARG A 688 6.63 -4.40 -31.04
C ARG A 688 6.93 -4.85 -29.62
N VAL A 689 5.90 -4.84 -28.78
CA VAL A 689 5.84 -5.61 -27.54
C VAL A 689 5.01 -6.85 -27.84
N LEU A 690 5.60 -8.04 -27.71
CA LEU A 690 4.89 -9.29 -27.97
C LEU A 690 3.90 -9.54 -26.82
N ASP A 691 2.67 -9.89 -27.17
CA ASP A 691 1.64 -10.33 -26.22
C ASP A 691 2.14 -11.54 -25.40
N GLN A 692 2.86 -12.46 -26.06
CA GLN A 692 3.47 -13.61 -25.40
C GLN A 692 4.50 -13.21 -24.32
N THR A 693 5.21 -12.08 -24.48
CA THR A 693 6.12 -11.57 -23.45
C THR A 693 5.37 -11.12 -22.21
N MET A 694 4.21 -10.48 -22.37
CA MET A 694 3.35 -10.14 -21.23
C MET A 694 2.85 -11.41 -20.53
N VAL A 695 2.50 -12.45 -21.29
CA VAL A 695 2.07 -13.76 -20.76
C VAL A 695 3.19 -14.46 -19.98
N SER A 696 4.40 -14.56 -20.52
CA SER A 696 5.52 -15.19 -19.83
C SER A 696 5.95 -14.38 -18.59
N LEU A 697 5.87 -13.04 -18.62
CA LEU A 697 6.17 -12.19 -17.47
C LEU A 697 5.14 -12.30 -16.34
N GLN A 698 3.84 -12.33 -16.65
CA GLN A 698 2.83 -12.55 -15.61
C GLN A 698 3.00 -13.93 -14.96
N GLN A 699 3.31 -14.97 -15.76
CA GLN A 699 3.56 -16.31 -15.24
C GLN A 699 4.79 -16.35 -14.33
N LEU A 700 5.87 -15.65 -14.70
CA LEU A 700 7.07 -15.54 -13.88
C LEU A 700 6.76 -14.92 -12.51
N VAL A 701 6.05 -13.79 -12.49
CA VAL A 701 5.71 -13.09 -11.24
C VAL A 701 4.79 -13.94 -10.35
N LEU A 702 3.83 -14.67 -10.94
CA LEU A 702 2.96 -15.60 -10.21
C LEU A 702 3.70 -16.81 -9.65
N ASN A 703 4.64 -17.39 -10.42
CA ASN A 703 5.47 -18.50 -9.95
C ASN A 703 6.34 -18.06 -8.78
N ILE A 704 6.99 -16.90 -8.89
CA ILE A 704 7.84 -16.33 -7.83
C ILE A 704 7.04 -16.13 -6.54
N ALA A 705 5.86 -15.51 -6.63
CA ALA A 705 5.00 -15.33 -5.47
C ALA A 705 4.58 -16.69 -4.87
N THR A 706 4.10 -17.60 -5.71
CA THR A 706 3.67 -18.93 -5.26
C THR A 706 4.78 -19.68 -4.53
N ASP A 707 5.98 -19.70 -5.11
CA ASP A 707 7.10 -20.43 -4.52
C ASP A 707 7.65 -19.74 -3.27
N TYR A 708 7.66 -18.40 -3.22
CA TYR A 708 7.99 -17.69 -1.98
C TYR A 708 7.00 -18.00 -0.87
N TRP A 709 5.69 -18.04 -1.17
CA TRP A 709 4.67 -18.42 -0.18
C TRP A 709 4.84 -19.86 0.29
N LYS A 710 5.12 -20.80 -0.63
CA LYS A 710 5.38 -22.20 -0.29
C LYS A 710 6.59 -22.37 0.62
N THR A 711 7.66 -21.63 0.33
CA THR A 711 8.91 -21.68 1.10
C THR A 711 8.74 -21.07 2.49
N THR A 712 7.98 -19.98 2.63
CA THR A 712 7.94 -19.19 3.87
C THR A 712 6.71 -19.43 4.75
N VAL A 713 5.57 -19.77 4.14
CA VAL A 713 4.28 -19.88 4.84
C VAL A 713 3.75 -21.30 4.82
N ASP A 714 3.36 -21.81 3.65
CA ASP A 714 2.65 -23.08 3.53
C ASP A 714 3.05 -23.84 2.25
N PRO A 715 3.86 -24.91 2.37
CA PRO A 715 4.35 -25.66 1.22
C PRO A 715 3.23 -26.38 0.45
N ASN A 716 2.03 -26.53 1.05
CA ASN A 716 0.90 -27.23 0.46
C ASN A 716 -0.17 -26.29 -0.11
N VAL A 717 0.11 -24.98 -0.17
CA VAL A 717 -0.85 -24.02 -0.73
C VAL A 717 -1.25 -24.43 -2.14
N THR A 718 -2.56 -24.44 -2.38
CA THR A 718 -3.15 -24.72 -3.70
C THR A 718 -3.95 -23.50 -4.11
N LEU A 719 -3.78 -23.05 -5.35
CA LEU A 719 -4.43 -21.85 -5.87
C LEU A 719 -5.30 -22.19 -7.07
N VAL A 720 -6.49 -21.61 -7.09
CA VAL A 720 -7.33 -21.56 -8.28
C VAL A 720 -7.10 -20.21 -8.95
N LEU A 721 -6.29 -20.20 -10.00
CA LEU A 721 -6.07 -19.00 -10.80
C LEU A 721 -7.33 -18.71 -11.62
N SER A 722 -7.70 -17.43 -11.69
CA SER A 722 -8.81 -16.96 -12.51
C SER A 722 -8.39 -15.77 -13.35
N ASP A 723 -9.16 -15.45 -14.39
CA ASP A 723 -8.87 -14.32 -15.25
C ASP A 723 -9.21 -12.99 -14.55
N GLY A 724 -8.28 -12.04 -14.66
CA GLY A 724 -8.37 -10.68 -14.15
C GLY A 724 -8.60 -9.63 -15.25
N LEU A 725 -8.34 -8.36 -14.92
CA LEU A 725 -8.45 -7.25 -15.87
C LEU A 725 -7.31 -7.29 -16.89
N GLY A 726 -7.66 -7.47 -18.17
CA GLY A 726 -6.71 -7.50 -19.27
C GLY A 726 -6.07 -6.14 -19.61
N LEU A 727 -5.18 -6.15 -20.61
CA LEU A 727 -4.59 -4.98 -21.24
C LEU A 727 -4.94 -4.97 -22.73
N GLU A 728 -5.58 -3.92 -23.22
CA GLU A 728 -5.95 -3.82 -24.64
C GLU A 728 -4.83 -3.24 -25.50
N ALA A 729 -4.10 -2.25 -24.98
CA ALA A 729 -3.06 -1.54 -25.72
C ALA A 729 -1.94 -1.06 -24.79
N MET A 730 -0.71 -1.09 -25.32
CA MET A 730 0.50 -0.51 -24.74
C MET A 730 1.38 0.00 -25.88
N ASP A 731 1.33 1.31 -26.13
CA ASP A 731 1.94 1.94 -27.31
C ASP A 731 2.81 3.13 -26.91
N GLY A 732 3.98 3.32 -27.53
CA GLY A 732 4.83 4.46 -27.21
C GLY A 732 6.23 4.41 -27.80
N PHE A 733 7.16 5.14 -27.18
CA PHE A 733 8.59 5.08 -27.53
C PHE A 733 9.42 4.66 -26.31
N LYS A 734 10.50 3.90 -26.55
CA LYS A 734 11.56 3.70 -25.55
C LYS A 734 12.64 4.77 -25.75
N SER A 735 12.39 5.98 -25.23
CA SER A 735 13.27 7.15 -25.36
C SER A 735 13.10 8.07 -24.14
N PRO A 736 14.13 8.84 -23.73
CA PRO A 736 13.96 9.92 -22.76
C PRO A 736 12.89 10.93 -23.19
N ALA A 737 12.22 11.56 -22.21
CA ALA A 737 11.24 12.63 -22.42
C ALA A 737 10.12 12.30 -23.44
N SER A 738 9.59 11.07 -23.39
CA SER A 738 8.50 10.59 -24.25
C SER A 738 7.38 9.99 -23.41
N VAL A 739 6.35 9.43 -24.06
CA VAL A 739 5.20 8.79 -23.40
C VAL A 739 4.96 7.34 -23.87
N VAL A 740 4.36 6.57 -22.97
CA VAL A 740 3.72 5.27 -23.21
C VAL A 740 2.24 5.41 -22.86
N THR A 741 1.36 4.98 -23.76
CA THR A 741 -0.09 4.98 -23.58
C THR A 741 -0.58 3.57 -23.26
N LEU A 742 -1.49 3.48 -22.29
CA LEU A 742 -2.13 2.25 -21.84
C LEU A 742 -3.63 2.36 -21.99
N ARG A 743 -4.28 1.26 -22.39
CA ARG A 743 -5.73 1.13 -22.39
C ARG A 743 -6.15 -0.21 -21.81
N ARG A 744 -7.07 -0.18 -20.85
CA ARG A 744 -7.71 -1.38 -20.28
C ARG A 744 -9.07 -1.65 -20.92
N PRO A 745 -9.53 -2.91 -20.90
CA PRO A 745 -10.92 -3.23 -21.19
C PRO A 745 -11.84 -2.48 -20.22
N LYS A 746 -12.98 -2.01 -20.71
CA LYS A 746 -14.00 -1.46 -19.82
C LYS A 746 -14.48 -2.56 -18.88
N PRO A 747 -14.59 -2.31 -17.56
CA PRO A 747 -15.18 -3.27 -16.64
C PRO A 747 -16.56 -3.69 -17.14
N LYS A 748 -16.90 -4.98 -17.07
CA LYS A 748 -18.27 -5.44 -17.32
C LYS A 748 -19.18 -4.76 -16.29
N LYS A 749 -20.27 -4.15 -16.77
CA LYS A 749 -21.20 -3.37 -15.95
C LYS A 749 -21.90 -4.20 -14.89
#